data_AF-A0A416TWU3-F1
#
_entry.id   AF-A0A416TWU3-F1
#
_cell.length_a   1.000
_cell.length_b   1.000
_cell.length_c   1.000
_cell.angle_alpha   90.00
_cell.angle_beta   90.00
_cell.angle_gamma   90.00
#
_symmetry.space_group_name_H-M   'P 1'
#
loop_
_entity.id
_entity.type
_entity.pdbx_description
1 polymer ?
#
loop_
_entity_poly.entity_id
_entity_poly.type
_entity_poly.pdbx_seq_one_letter_code
_entity_poly.pdbx_strand_id
1 'polypeptide(L)'
;MKKEIKCPRCRRRIQKEDAYCQYCGCHVAEEKKKKRKKKIRRFLVLVIVIVLFLGILLAIAVGSQKKQIQGWKERQLEEWKQKQEKVQADEGDQSQKQNKNQNGEQSQDSQDVKEPGTMKKCANGDTVYQPSVSTVSYDEDTGLLYYENLLIVYLIENSSQEEREALAAKVDGTLVGNMSGSMNVIEILVEDTAYADLEQKAEILMEEENVLYSSTEIPMMMENTADENPWEAGEQDKKNNDHNESKPDGNDWWAEAIGAFSAWDYVDSHEQDLANVAVGIMDDGVDAEHEEFQKNGESKIHWLEDYKENLAFDHGTHVTGLIGAENNQAGIRGVADRTDLYFVSWWKEDLFSTGEYVNVTKQMIETMLSEHMACVVNNSWATVIQSREQYLKDTLIGERPVWEEKIAEFLIEKGKIDQKYELYESYQKELETSAKCTSSQMIVMLFELLLNQQERFLIVQSAGNGYDNGGVGFDVQKTGDYCGINEEVYNRLDGETHRLSRSGYSYEKIRNHILIVGAVQETEKGYQMTEFSNYGSNIDIVAPGYDVYSTITEKDDSYTEENPGHENLRTVKNGIKYGNLPGTSMAAPLVSGSAAVLWSVAPELSAEEVKETLISTAGTARSTCQEDKREEYPMLNLKAALEKVAKKDATHVILETFYNNGEKTHDLFASEENRDQEYAVITGLDQDENVVWTIETEKSPAAEITANTEIGIYEDRYYYAHCEVIYAVRLRDGKEIWHSASSHGSMTGTDFGPDGTLYYCSFYGPDFGAIDKDGNELYEVESFYPGYYWAYEVHYEGDHVDVKMDGTPSGEETVIRVNLSDYSYSVVQE
;
A
#
# COMPACT_ATOMS: atom_id res chain seq x y z
N MET A 1 73.56 46.88 -8.45
CA MET A 1 72.88 47.57 -9.58
C MET A 1 71.52 48.06 -9.11
N LYS A 2 71.28 49.38 -9.08
CA LYS A 2 69.96 49.92 -8.72
C LYS A 2 68.97 49.60 -9.84
N LYS A 3 67.78 49.09 -9.50
CA LYS A 3 66.75 48.70 -10.48
C LYS A 3 66.11 49.97 -11.06
N GLU A 4 66.15 50.13 -12.38
CA GLU A 4 65.47 51.24 -13.07
C GLU A 4 64.03 50.87 -13.46
N ILE A 5 63.14 51.85 -13.42
CA ILE A 5 61.75 51.74 -13.91
C ILE A 5 61.43 52.88 -14.87
N LYS A 6 60.42 52.72 -15.73
CA LYS A 6 59.92 53.83 -16.54
C LYS A 6 58.94 54.70 -15.74
N CYS A 7 59.13 56.01 -15.77
CA CYS A 7 58.19 56.97 -15.21
C CYS A 7 56.79 56.76 -15.82
N PRO A 8 55.72 56.63 -15.01
CA PRO A 8 54.37 56.42 -15.51
C PRO A 8 53.87 57.57 -16.38
N ARG A 9 54.35 58.81 -16.19
CA ARG A 9 53.91 59.97 -16.98
C ARG A 9 54.68 60.12 -18.30
N CYS A 10 55.99 60.34 -18.22
CA CYS A 10 56.82 60.66 -19.40
C CYS A 10 57.59 59.47 -19.99
N ARG A 11 57.47 58.26 -19.40
CA ARG A 11 58.09 57.00 -19.86
C ARG A 11 59.63 56.94 -19.85
N ARG A 12 60.34 57.99 -19.44
CA ARG A 12 61.80 57.97 -19.25
C ARG A 12 62.21 57.06 -18.09
N ARG A 13 63.40 56.45 -18.17
CA ARG A 13 63.93 55.58 -17.11
C ARG A 13 64.36 56.44 -15.91
N ILE A 14 63.95 56.03 -14.73
CA ILE A 14 64.27 56.64 -13.43
C ILE A 14 64.65 55.54 -12.44
N GLN A 15 65.29 55.88 -11.34
CA GLN A 15 65.60 54.89 -10.32
C GLN A 15 64.30 54.47 -9.62
N LYS A 16 64.16 53.18 -9.28
CA LYS A 16 62.93 52.64 -8.69
C LYS A 16 62.57 53.28 -7.33
N GLU A 17 63.58 53.81 -6.65
CA GLU A 17 63.51 54.41 -5.32
C GLU A 17 63.02 55.86 -5.34
N ASP A 18 63.02 56.51 -6.52
CA ASP A 18 62.68 57.93 -6.63
C ASP A 18 61.18 58.16 -6.42
N ALA A 19 60.83 58.94 -5.39
CA ALA A 19 59.46 59.37 -5.15
C ALA A 19 58.94 60.28 -6.28
N TYR A 20 59.83 61.07 -6.90
CA TYR A 20 59.52 62.00 -7.99
C TYR A 20 60.38 61.74 -9.23
N CYS A 21 59.77 61.83 -10.41
CA CYS A 21 60.51 61.72 -11.66
C CYS A 21 61.34 62.98 -11.92
N GLN A 22 62.67 62.86 -11.89
CA GLN A 22 63.60 63.97 -12.13
C GLN A 22 63.39 64.73 -13.45
N TYR A 23 62.77 64.10 -14.46
CA TYR A 23 62.54 64.73 -15.77
C TYR A 23 61.23 65.51 -15.90
N CYS A 24 60.21 65.18 -15.10
CA CYS A 24 58.88 65.78 -15.27
C CYS A 24 58.20 66.15 -13.95
N GLY A 25 58.90 65.99 -12.83
CA GLY A 25 58.46 66.36 -11.49
C GLY A 25 57.27 65.56 -10.94
N CYS A 26 56.76 64.54 -11.62
CA CYS A 26 55.57 63.82 -11.14
C CYS A 26 55.91 62.87 -9.99
N HIS A 27 55.02 62.80 -8.99
CA HIS A 27 55.10 61.78 -7.95
C HIS A 27 54.78 60.40 -8.55
N VAL A 28 55.75 59.49 -8.52
CA VAL A 28 55.73 58.25 -9.31
C VAL A 28 54.64 57.29 -8.82
N ALA A 29 54.42 57.19 -7.51
CA ALA A 29 53.41 56.31 -6.92
C ALA A 29 51.97 56.77 -7.18
N GLU A 30 51.67 58.05 -7.00
CA GLU A 30 50.34 58.62 -7.27
C GLU A 30 49.95 58.50 -8.75
N GLU A 31 50.90 58.75 -9.65
CA GLU A 31 50.62 58.72 -11.07
C GLU A 31 50.43 57.30 -11.60
N LYS A 32 51.07 56.30 -10.96
CA LYS A 32 50.73 54.88 -11.16
C LYS A 32 49.32 54.56 -10.66
N LYS A 33 48.89 55.06 -9.49
CA LYS A 33 47.52 54.90 -8.98
C LYS A 33 46.48 55.52 -9.93
N LYS A 34 46.71 56.72 -10.46
CA LYS A 34 45.83 57.37 -11.45
C LYS A 34 45.73 56.56 -12.75
N LYS A 35 46.85 56.05 -13.28
CA LYS A 35 46.82 55.18 -14.47
C LYS A 35 46.13 53.84 -14.21
N ARG A 36 46.28 53.26 -13.01
CA ARG A 36 45.58 52.01 -12.63
C ARG A 36 44.07 52.23 -12.54
N LYS A 37 43.60 53.30 -11.90
CA LYS A 37 42.17 53.69 -11.88
C LYS A 37 41.61 53.94 -13.29
N LYS A 38 42.38 54.59 -14.17
CA LYS A 38 41.97 54.84 -15.56
C LYS A 38 41.94 53.56 -16.41
N LYS A 39 42.82 52.58 -16.14
CA LYS A 39 42.77 51.24 -16.75
C LYS A 39 41.55 50.44 -16.27
N ILE A 40 41.27 50.45 -14.96
CA ILE A 40 40.09 49.78 -14.38
C ILE A 40 38.80 50.36 -14.94
N ARG A 41 38.67 51.71 -15.01
CA ARG A 41 37.50 52.34 -15.65
C ARG A 41 37.34 51.96 -17.13
N ARG A 42 38.43 51.88 -17.89
CA ARG A 42 38.37 51.43 -19.30
C ARG A 42 37.98 49.96 -19.43
N PHE A 43 38.42 49.11 -18.51
CA PHE A 43 38.04 47.70 -18.48
C PHE A 43 36.56 47.54 -18.12
N LEU A 44 36.07 48.27 -17.12
CA LEU A 44 34.65 48.28 -16.73
C LEU A 44 33.75 48.77 -17.86
N VAL A 45 34.14 49.83 -18.58
CA VAL A 45 33.41 50.31 -19.77
C VAL A 45 33.42 49.26 -20.88
N LEU A 46 34.54 48.56 -21.09
CA LEU A 46 34.60 47.48 -22.08
C LEU A 46 33.67 46.32 -21.73
N VAL A 47 33.62 45.92 -20.46
CA VAL A 47 32.72 44.87 -19.96
C VAL A 47 31.25 45.28 -20.12
N ILE A 48 30.90 46.52 -19.76
CA ILE A 48 29.53 47.03 -19.96
C ILE A 48 29.16 47.05 -21.45
N VAL A 49 30.08 47.46 -22.33
CA VAL A 49 29.84 47.43 -23.78
C VAL A 49 29.68 46.00 -24.28
N ILE A 50 30.47 45.03 -23.80
CA ILE A 50 30.33 43.61 -24.18
C ILE A 50 28.99 43.05 -23.69
N VAL A 51 28.58 43.34 -22.46
CA VAL A 51 27.29 42.88 -21.91
C VAL A 51 26.12 43.50 -22.68
N LEU A 52 26.18 44.79 -23.01
CA LEU A 52 25.16 45.44 -23.85
C LEU A 52 25.15 44.86 -25.27
N PHE A 53 26.31 44.55 -25.84
CA PHE A 53 26.40 43.96 -27.19
C PHE A 53 25.89 42.51 -27.23
N LEU A 54 26.20 41.72 -26.19
CA LEU A 54 25.64 40.37 -26.01
C LEU A 54 24.13 40.42 -25.79
N GLY A 55 23.63 41.37 -24.99
CA GLY A 55 22.20 41.58 -24.80
C GLY A 55 21.47 41.97 -26.09
N ILE A 56 22.08 42.80 -26.93
CA ILE A 56 21.54 43.15 -28.25
C ILE A 56 21.57 41.94 -29.21
N LEU A 57 22.65 41.14 -29.21
CA LEU A 57 22.71 39.92 -30.01
C LEU A 57 21.68 38.88 -29.56
N LEU A 58 21.45 38.73 -28.25
CA LEU A 58 20.39 37.89 -27.70
C LEU A 58 19.00 38.41 -28.10
N ALA A 59 18.76 39.72 -28.03
CA ALA A 59 17.51 40.32 -28.47
C ALA A 59 17.25 40.16 -29.98
N ILE A 60 18.29 40.22 -30.81
CA ILE A 60 18.21 39.97 -32.26
C ILE A 60 17.98 38.48 -32.53
N ALA A 61 18.65 37.57 -31.81
CA ALA A 61 18.44 36.12 -31.92
C ALA A 61 17.01 35.74 -31.50
N VAL A 62 16.53 36.26 -30.38
CA VAL A 62 15.14 36.08 -29.89
C VAL A 62 14.14 36.71 -30.87
N GLY A 63 14.44 37.89 -31.43
CA GLY A 63 13.60 38.53 -32.45
C GLY A 63 13.55 37.76 -33.77
N SER A 64 14.66 37.14 -34.18
CA SER A 64 14.75 36.28 -35.37
C SER A 64 14.02 34.95 -35.16
N GLN A 65 14.15 34.32 -33.99
CA GLN A 65 13.35 33.16 -33.61
C GLN A 65 11.86 33.51 -33.56
N LYS A 66 11.47 34.63 -32.97
CA LYS A 66 10.06 35.08 -32.95
C LYS A 66 9.49 35.25 -34.36
N LYS A 67 10.25 35.81 -35.30
CA LYS A 67 9.81 35.94 -36.71
C LYS A 67 9.76 34.60 -37.44
N GLN A 68 10.69 33.69 -37.21
CA GLN A 68 10.63 32.34 -37.78
C GLN A 68 9.48 31.53 -37.22
N ILE A 69 9.22 31.62 -35.92
CA ILE A 69 8.08 31.00 -35.23
C ILE A 69 6.77 31.59 -35.75
N GLN A 70 6.69 32.91 -35.96
CA GLN A 70 5.48 33.55 -36.49
C GLN A 70 5.20 33.17 -37.95
N GLY A 71 6.23 33.12 -38.81
CA GLY A 71 6.08 32.63 -40.18
C GLY A 71 5.93 31.10 -40.32
N TRP A 72 6.21 30.34 -39.26
CA TRP A 72 5.86 28.92 -39.16
C TRP A 72 4.40 28.76 -38.71
N LYS A 73 3.95 29.54 -37.72
CA LYS A 73 2.56 29.61 -37.25
C LYS A 73 1.57 29.98 -38.36
N GLU A 74 1.90 30.98 -39.18
CA GLU A 74 1.04 31.39 -40.31
C GLU A 74 0.90 30.26 -41.35
N ARG A 75 1.98 29.53 -41.65
CA ARG A 75 1.95 28.39 -42.58
C ARG A 75 1.15 27.21 -42.04
N GLN A 76 1.30 26.88 -40.76
CA GLN A 76 0.52 25.81 -40.13
C GLN A 76 -0.96 26.15 -40.05
N LEU A 77 -1.31 27.43 -39.81
CA LEU A 77 -2.70 27.90 -39.82
C LEU A 77 -3.34 27.81 -41.21
N GLU A 78 -2.60 28.14 -42.27
CA GLU A 78 -3.07 28.00 -43.66
C GLU A 78 -3.25 26.52 -44.04
N GLU A 79 -2.32 25.64 -43.65
CA GLU A 79 -2.40 24.19 -43.87
C GLU A 79 -3.57 23.56 -43.10
N TRP A 80 -3.84 24.03 -41.87
CA TRP A 80 -4.96 23.59 -41.05
C TRP A 80 -6.31 24.03 -41.62
N LYS A 81 -6.45 25.29 -42.07
CA LYS A 81 -7.67 25.77 -42.74
C LYS A 81 -7.99 24.96 -44.00
N GLN A 82 -6.97 24.61 -44.78
CA GLN A 82 -7.14 23.75 -45.96
C GLN A 82 -7.52 22.30 -45.63
N LYS A 83 -7.15 21.79 -44.45
CA LYS A 83 -7.59 20.46 -43.97
C LYS A 83 -9.04 20.50 -43.48
N GLN A 84 -9.43 21.54 -42.74
CA GLN A 84 -10.82 21.74 -42.27
C GLN A 84 -11.81 21.90 -43.44
N GLU A 85 -11.44 22.63 -44.49
CA GLU A 85 -12.25 22.75 -45.71
C GLU A 85 -12.37 21.42 -46.48
N LYS A 86 -11.41 20.50 -46.33
CA LYS A 86 -11.49 19.14 -46.91
C LYS A 86 -12.34 18.19 -46.08
N VAL A 87 -12.25 18.25 -44.75
CA VAL A 87 -13.09 17.43 -43.85
C VAL A 87 -14.57 17.79 -44.02
N GLN A 88 -14.91 19.08 -44.10
CA GLN A 88 -16.28 19.52 -44.42
C GLN A 88 -16.76 19.13 -45.83
N ALA A 89 -15.84 18.95 -46.79
CA ALA A 89 -16.18 18.48 -48.13
C ALA A 89 -16.39 16.96 -48.19
N ASP A 90 -15.65 16.18 -47.38
CA ASP A 90 -15.75 14.72 -47.32
C ASP A 90 -16.95 14.24 -46.45
N GLU A 91 -17.32 14.98 -45.39
CA GLU A 91 -18.54 14.74 -44.60
C GLU A 91 -19.84 14.99 -45.40
N GLY A 92 -19.78 15.90 -46.38
CA GLY A 92 -20.87 16.13 -47.34
C GLY A 92 -21.12 14.96 -48.29
N ASP A 93 -20.14 14.07 -48.51
CA ASP A 93 -20.25 12.92 -49.44
C ASP A 93 -20.51 11.59 -48.71
N GLN A 94 -20.11 11.47 -47.43
CA GLN A 94 -20.42 10.30 -46.59
C GLN A 94 -21.85 10.30 -46.03
N SER A 95 -22.45 11.48 -45.82
CA SER A 95 -23.85 11.63 -45.36
C SER A 95 -24.91 11.16 -46.37
N GLN A 96 -24.54 10.87 -47.63
CA GLN A 96 -25.45 10.29 -48.63
C GLN A 96 -25.46 8.76 -48.69
N LYS A 97 -24.62 8.04 -47.93
CA LYS A 97 -24.53 6.56 -48.02
C LYS A 97 -25.00 5.76 -46.79
N GLN A 98 -25.35 6.38 -45.67
CA GLN A 98 -25.89 5.65 -44.50
C GLN A 98 -27.38 5.90 -44.19
N ASN A 99 -28.07 6.82 -44.88
CA ASN A 99 -29.50 7.05 -44.68
C ASN A 99 -30.41 6.24 -45.64
N LYS A 100 -30.38 4.91 -45.50
CA LYS A 100 -31.48 4.02 -45.93
C LYS A 100 -31.81 3.04 -44.82
N ASN A 101 -32.37 3.54 -43.72
CA ASN A 101 -33.40 2.87 -42.92
C ASN A 101 -33.72 3.75 -41.71
N GLN A 102 -34.65 4.69 -41.87
CA GLN A 102 -35.76 4.93 -40.94
C GLN A 102 -36.60 6.08 -41.49
N ASN A 103 -37.91 5.84 -41.52
CA ASN A 103 -38.92 6.78 -42.00
C ASN A 103 -38.96 8.00 -41.08
N GLY A 104 -39.20 9.16 -41.69
CA GLY A 104 -39.05 10.45 -41.03
C GLY A 104 -40.09 10.78 -39.97
N GLU A 105 -39.64 11.62 -39.05
CA GLU A 105 -40.41 12.67 -38.41
C GLU A 105 -39.51 13.93 -38.41
N GLN A 106 -40.11 15.07 -38.75
CA GLN A 106 -39.45 16.37 -38.68
C GLN A 106 -39.46 16.85 -37.22
N SER A 107 -38.30 17.14 -36.65
CA SER A 107 -38.11 18.08 -35.52
C SER A 107 -37.21 19.21 -36.04
N GLN A 108 -37.64 20.48 -36.13
CA GLN A 108 -37.88 21.47 -35.07
C GLN A 108 -36.71 21.60 -34.08
N ASP A 109 -36.08 22.78 -34.11
CA ASP A 109 -35.16 23.38 -33.13
C ASP A 109 -34.70 22.44 -32.00
N SER A 110 -33.52 21.84 -32.14
CA SER A 110 -32.82 21.26 -31.00
C SER A 110 -32.18 22.40 -30.20
N GLN A 111 -32.85 22.83 -29.12
CA GLN A 111 -32.10 23.24 -27.94
C GLN A 111 -31.22 22.04 -27.55
N ASP A 112 -29.93 22.24 -27.28
CA ASP A 112 -29.05 21.18 -26.79
C ASP A 112 -29.62 20.62 -25.48
N VAL A 113 -30.26 19.46 -25.56
CA VAL A 113 -30.78 18.75 -24.38
C VAL A 113 -29.61 17.97 -23.80
N LYS A 114 -29.16 18.36 -22.60
CA LYS A 114 -28.13 17.61 -21.86
C LYS A 114 -28.62 16.18 -21.60
N GLU A 115 -27.72 15.21 -21.74
CA GLU A 115 -28.05 13.83 -21.46
C GLU A 115 -28.21 13.66 -19.94
N PRO A 116 -29.31 13.05 -19.47
CA PRO A 116 -29.53 12.87 -18.04
C PRO A 116 -28.57 11.81 -17.48
N GLY A 117 -28.10 12.01 -16.25
CA GLY A 117 -27.40 10.97 -15.50
C GLY A 117 -28.32 9.78 -15.17
N THR A 118 -27.72 8.69 -14.70
CA THR A 118 -28.44 7.43 -14.43
C THR A 118 -28.37 7.02 -12.97
N MET A 119 -29.35 6.22 -12.56
CA MET A 119 -29.48 5.69 -11.20
C MET A 119 -28.99 4.25 -11.16
N LYS A 120 -27.93 3.98 -10.42
CA LYS A 120 -27.45 2.62 -10.15
C LYS A 120 -28.06 2.11 -8.86
N LYS A 121 -28.61 0.89 -8.90
CA LYS A 121 -29.08 0.18 -7.71
C LYS A 121 -28.12 -0.95 -7.39
N CYS A 122 -27.54 -0.91 -6.21
CA CYS A 122 -26.55 -1.85 -5.72
C CYS A 122 -27.20 -3.11 -5.12
N ALA A 123 -26.44 -4.20 -5.09
CA ALA A 123 -26.89 -5.49 -4.58
C ALA A 123 -27.27 -5.44 -3.09
N ASN A 124 -26.59 -4.58 -2.32
CA ASN A 124 -26.87 -4.33 -0.90
C ASN A 124 -28.12 -3.46 -0.67
N GLY A 125 -28.76 -2.96 -1.73
CA GLY A 125 -29.95 -2.11 -1.68
C GLY A 125 -29.67 -0.61 -1.72
N ASP A 126 -28.41 -0.19 -1.62
CA ASP A 126 -28.01 1.21 -1.80
C ASP A 126 -28.31 1.68 -3.24
N THR A 127 -28.47 2.98 -3.40
CA THR A 127 -28.56 3.62 -4.72
C THR A 127 -27.53 4.72 -4.86
N VAL A 128 -26.93 4.82 -6.05
CA VAL A 128 -25.93 5.84 -6.38
C VAL A 128 -26.29 6.49 -7.70
N TYR A 129 -26.13 7.81 -7.78
CA TYR A 129 -26.32 8.54 -9.01
C TYR A 129 -25.02 8.61 -9.82
N GLN A 130 -25.11 8.25 -11.09
CA GLN A 130 -24.02 8.36 -12.06
C GLN A 130 -24.32 9.57 -12.96
N PRO A 131 -23.77 10.76 -12.65
CA PRO A 131 -24.05 11.97 -13.41
C PRO A 131 -23.45 11.92 -14.81
N SER A 132 -24.13 12.54 -15.78
CA SER A 132 -23.62 12.65 -17.15
C SER A 132 -22.53 13.71 -17.25
N VAL A 133 -21.48 13.43 -18.02
CA VAL A 133 -20.45 14.41 -18.40
C VAL A 133 -21.04 15.69 -19.01
N SER A 134 -22.21 15.60 -19.66
CA SER A 134 -22.88 16.78 -20.24
C SER A 134 -23.37 17.81 -19.20
N THR A 135 -23.50 17.40 -17.94
CA THR A 135 -23.89 18.24 -16.80
C THR A 135 -22.70 18.88 -16.09
N VAL A 136 -21.46 18.57 -16.51
CA VAL A 136 -20.26 19.23 -15.99
C VAL A 136 -20.19 20.67 -16.48
N SER A 137 -19.94 21.58 -15.57
CA SER A 137 -19.77 23.01 -15.80
C SER A 137 -18.51 23.53 -15.11
N TYR A 138 -18.09 24.74 -15.45
CA TYR A 138 -16.90 25.39 -14.89
C TYR A 138 -17.28 26.69 -14.19
N ASP A 139 -16.88 26.85 -12.93
CA ASP A 139 -17.05 28.10 -12.20
C ASP A 139 -15.76 28.91 -12.27
N GLU A 140 -15.81 30.10 -12.86
CA GLU A 140 -14.60 30.92 -13.07
C GLU A 140 -14.09 31.56 -11.78
N ASP A 141 -14.99 31.89 -10.85
CA ASP A 141 -14.67 32.60 -9.62
C ASP A 141 -13.84 31.71 -8.69
N THR A 142 -14.23 30.45 -8.55
CA THR A 142 -13.48 29.43 -7.81
C THR A 142 -12.45 28.71 -8.67
N GLY A 143 -12.70 28.60 -9.97
CA GLY A 143 -11.93 27.77 -10.90
C GLY A 143 -12.32 26.30 -10.91
N LEU A 144 -13.45 25.90 -10.32
CA LEU A 144 -13.82 24.50 -10.11
C LEU A 144 -14.65 23.91 -11.26
N LEU A 145 -14.38 22.66 -11.63
CA LEU A 145 -15.31 21.83 -12.39
C LEU A 145 -16.30 21.14 -11.45
N TYR A 146 -17.58 21.18 -11.79
CA TYR A 146 -18.66 20.67 -10.93
C TYR A 146 -19.84 20.16 -11.75
N TYR A 147 -20.66 19.28 -11.16
CA TYR A 147 -21.95 18.91 -11.72
C TYR A 147 -23.00 19.96 -11.35
N GLU A 148 -23.63 20.58 -12.35
CA GLU A 148 -24.47 21.77 -12.16
C GLU A 148 -25.83 21.50 -11.48
N ASN A 149 -26.12 20.24 -11.15
CA ASN A 149 -27.41 19.80 -10.65
C ASN A 149 -27.33 18.76 -9.53
N LEU A 150 -26.15 18.50 -8.95
CA LEU A 150 -25.97 17.41 -7.99
C LEU A 150 -25.30 17.86 -6.69
N LEU A 151 -25.91 17.50 -5.56
CA LEU A 151 -25.38 17.69 -4.22
C LEU A 151 -25.13 16.33 -3.56
N ILE A 152 -24.03 16.23 -2.82
CA ILE A 152 -23.76 15.12 -1.89
C ILE A 152 -24.01 15.60 -0.46
N VAL A 153 -24.59 14.72 0.36
CA VAL A 153 -24.93 15.03 1.77
C VAL A 153 -24.59 13.84 2.64
N TYR A 154 -23.72 14.07 3.61
CA TYR A 154 -23.36 13.13 4.66
C TYR A 154 -24.23 13.38 5.89
N LEU A 155 -24.73 12.31 6.50
CA LEU A 155 -25.66 12.35 7.61
C LEU A 155 -25.00 11.80 8.87
N ILE A 156 -25.21 12.46 10.02
CA ILE A 156 -24.65 12.00 11.30
C ILE A 156 -25.16 10.61 11.67
N GLU A 157 -26.46 10.39 11.52
CA GLU A 157 -27.11 9.12 11.80
C GLU A 157 -28.01 8.69 10.66
N ASN A 158 -28.19 7.37 10.57
CA ASN A 158 -29.14 6.80 9.63
C ASN A 158 -30.54 7.36 9.91
N SER A 159 -31.24 7.71 8.85
CA SER A 159 -32.55 8.36 8.90
C SER A 159 -33.53 7.62 8.01
N SER A 160 -34.82 7.77 8.31
CA SER A 160 -35.87 7.19 7.47
C SER A 160 -35.87 7.78 6.07
N GLN A 161 -36.42 7.04 5.11
CA GLN A 161 -36.59 7.53 3.74
C GLN A 161 -37.42 8.83 3.69
N GLU A 162 -38.45 8.95 4.54
CA GLU A 162 -39.29 10.16 4.64
C GLU A 162 -38.48 11.39 5.08
N GLU A 163 -37.54 11.21 6.00
CA GLU A 163 -36.63 12.29 6.44
C GLU A 163 -35.63 12.66 5.35
N ARG A 164 -35.08 11.68 4.61
CA ARG A 164 -34.17 11.91 3.48
C ARG A 164 -34.86 12.66 2.33
N GLU A 165 -36.10 12.27 2.01
CA GLU A 165 -36.94 12.98 1.03
C GLU A 165 -37.30 14.40 1.50
N ALA A 166 -37.51 14.60 2.81
CA ALA A 166 -37.75 15.92 3.36
C ALA A 166 -36.52 16.85 3.27
N LEU A 167 -35.30 16.31 3.40
CA LEU A 167 -34.06 17.04 3.14
C LEU A 167 -33.97 17.49 1.68
N ALA A 168 -34.20 16.56 0.73
CA ALA A 168 -34.22 16.89 -0.69
C ALA A 168 -35.24 17.98 -1.03
N ALA A 169 -36.44 17.91 -0.45
CA ALA A 169 -37.50 18.90 -0.66
C ALA A 169 -37.16 20.32 -0.17
N LYS A 170 -36.24 20.49 0.80
CA LYS A 170 -35.83 21.82 1.30
C LYS A 170 -35.06 22.63 0.27
N VAL A 171 -34.41 21.96 -0.68
CA VAL A 171 -33.61 22.57 -1.75
C VAL A 171 -34.27 22.44 -3.11
N ASP A 172 -35.58 22.16 -3.13
CA ASP A 172 -36.36 21.87 -4.34
C ASP A 172 -35.76 20.73 -5.18
N GLY A 173 -35.16 19.75 -4.51
CA GLY A 173 -34.47 18.62 -5.12
C GLY A 173 -35.21 17.29 -4.99
N THR A 174 -34.66 16.29 -5.67
CA THR A 174 -35.12 14.89 -5.65
C THR A 174 -34.00 14.00 -5.14
N LEU A 175 -34.34 13.08 -4.24
CA LEU A 175 -33.39 12.07 -3.75
C LEU A 175 -33.02 11.10 -4.88
N VAL A 176 -31.73 11.02 -5.20
CA VAL A 176 -31.16 10.13 -6.23
C VAL A 176 -30.06 9.24 -5.66
N GLY A 177 -29.30 9.69 -4.67
CA GLY A 177 -28.34 8.83 -3.96
C GLY A 177 -28.90 8.43 -2.61
N ASN A 178 -28.69 7.17 -2.21
CA ASN A 178 -29.14 6.66 -0.93
C ASN A 178 -28.25 5.50 -0.46
N MET A 179 -27.28 5.82 0.40
CA MET A 179 -26.34 4.89 1.00
C MET A 179 -26.60 4.76 2.51
N SER A 180 -26.43 3.56 3.06
CA SER A 180 -26.57 3.29 4.50
C SER A 180 -25.66 2.15 4.97
N GLY A 181 -25.34 2.11 6.26
CA GLY A 181 -24.47 1.07 6.84
C GLY A 181 -23.28 1.73 7.53
N SER A 182 -22.08 1.46 7.03
CA SER A 182 -20.83 2.08 7.50
C SER A 182 -20.67 3.56 7.14
N MET A 183 -21.47 4.06 6.20
CA MET A 183 -21.59 5.48 5.88
C MET A 183 -23.06 5.82 5.58
N ASN A 184 -23.52 6.98 6.01
CA ASN A 184 -24.88 7.46 5.73
C ASN A 184 -24.80 8.67 4.78
N VAL A 185 -25.03 8.42 3.49
CA VAL A 185 -24.86 9.43 2.44
C VAL A 185 -26.08 9.47 1.54
N ILE A 186 -26.53 10.65 1.16
CA ILE A 186 -27.55 10.84 0.13
C ILE A 186 -27.05 11.77 -0.96
N GLU A 187 -27.55 11.60 -2.18
CA GLU A 187 -27.32 12.52 -3.29
C GLU A 187 -28.65 13.14 -3.70
N ILE A 188 -28.66 14.45 -3.91
CA ILE A 188 -29.86 15.22 -4.22
C ILE A 188 -29.67 15.88 -5.58
N LEU A 189 -30.54 15.52 -6.52
CA LEU A 189 -30.62 16.12 -7.84
C LEU A 189 -31.51 17.36 -7.80
N VAL A 190 -31.04 18.49 -8.30
CA VAL A 190 -31.78 19.75 -8.41
C VAL A 190 -31.90 20.18 -9.87
N GLU A 191 -32.59 21.28 -10.15
CA GLU A 191 -32.54 21.86 -11.51
C GLU A 191 -31.15 22.43 -11.81
N ASP A 192 -30.70 22.28 -13.06
CA ASP A 192 -29.43 22.83 -13.55
C ASP A 192 -29.25 24.29 -13.12
N THR A 193 -28.17 24.58 -12.38
CA THR A 193 -27.96 25.87 -11.76
C THR A 193 -26.47 26.23 -11.63
N ALA A 194 -26.17 27.47 -11.25
CA ALA A 194 -24.79 27.91 -11.10
C ALA A 194 -24.19 27.40 -9.79
N TYR A 195 -22.87 27.23 -9.75
CA TYR A 195 -22.13 26.78 -8.56
C TYR A 195 -22.52 27.53 -7.27
N ALA A 196 -22.61 28.86 -7.32
CA ALA A 196 -23.01 29.67 -6.16
C ALA A 196 -24.41 29.33 -5.62
N ASP A 197 -25.34 28.94 -6.50
CA ASP A 197 -26.69 28.55 -6.12
C ASP A 197 -26.71 27.12 -5.53
N LEU A 198 -25.85 26.21 -6.02
CA LEU A 198 -25.63 24.88 -5.41
C LEU A 198 -25.03 25.00 -4.01
N GLU A 199 -24.01 25.84 -3.83
CA GLU A 199 -23.40 26.06 -2.53
C GLU A 199 -24.40 26.68 -1.54
N GLN A 200 -25.27 27.59 -1.98
CA GLN A 200 -26.37 28.09 -1.14
C GLN A 200 -27.33 26.97 -0.73
N LYS A 201 -27.62 26.02 -1.62
CA LYS A 201 -28.46 24.85 -1.30
C LYS A 201 -27.75 23.91 -0.31
N ALA A 202 -26.45 23.68 -0.47
CA ALA A 202 -25.64 22.93 0.48
C ALA A 202 -25.64 23.59 1.87
N GLU A 203 -25.49 24.92 1.93
CA GLU A 203 -25.59 25.70 3.18
C GLU A 203 -26.96 25.54 3.87
N ILE A 204 -28.06 25.54 3.11
CA ILE A 204 -29.41 25.29 3.66
C ILE A 204 -29.49 23.90 4.29
N LEU A 205 -28.91 22.88 3.65
CA LEU A 205 -28.89 21.51 4.20
C LEU A 205 -28.02 21.44 5.45
N MET A 206 -26.91 22.16 5.49
CA MET A 206 -25.99 22.22 6.63
C MET A 206 -26.60 22.82 7.91
N GLU A 207 -27.69 23.58 7.80
CA GLU A 207 -28.46 24.07 8.96
C GLU A 207 -29.22 22.94 9.70
N GLU A 208 -29.40 21.78 9.07
CA GLU A 208 -30.17 20.67 9.63
C GLU A 208 -29.36 19.87 10.66
N GLU A 209 -30.01 19.49 11.76
CA GLU A 209 -29.33 18.83 12.89
C GLU A 209 -28.69 17.49 12.48
N ASN A 210 -29.31 16.72 11.56
CA ASN A 210 -28.77 15.43 11.11
C ASN A 210 -27.79 15.53 9.92
N VAL A 211 -27.55 16.71 9.35
CA VAL A 211 -26.60 16.83 8.22
C VAL A 211 -25.20 17.10 8.75
N LEU A 212 -24.30 16.15 8.56
CA LEU A 212 -22.89 16.29 8.93
C LEU A 212 -22.18 17.28 8.00
N TYR A 213 -22.30 17.05 6.70
CA TYR A 213 -21.64 17.83 5.66
C TYR A 213 -22.46 17.77 4.38
N SER A 214 -22.50 18.86 3.62
CA SER A 214 -23.11 18.90 2.29
C SER A 214 -22.27 19.77 1.40
N SER A 215 -22.16 19.39 0.13
CA SER A 215 -21.47 20.18 -0.89
C SER A 215 -21.98 19.84 -2.28
N THR A 216 -21.54 20.65 -3.24
CA THR A 216 -21.61 20.30 -4.66
C THR A 216 -20.79 19.04 -4.98
N GLU A 217 -21.33 18.17 -5.84
CA GLU A 217 -20.62 17.03 -6.42
C GLU A 217 -19.67 17.46 -7.53
N ILE A 218 -18.49 16.83 -7.57
CA ILE A 218 -17.44 17.13 -8.54
C ILE A 218 -16.95 15.87 -9.23
N PRO A 219 -16.49 15.96 -10.49
CA PRO A 219 -15.83 14.84 -11.13
C PRO A 219 -14.49 14.55 -10.44
N MET A 220 -14.18 13.28 -10.25
CA MET A 220 -12.88 12.82 -9.78
C MET A 220 -11.94 12.55 -10.95
N MET A 221 -10.71 13.03 -10.84
CA MET A 221 -9.63 12.77 -11.80
C MET A 221 -8.81 11.57 -11.33
N MET A 222 -9.23 10.38 -11.75
CA MET A 222 -8.46 9.16 -11.55
C MET A 222 -7.72 8.86 -12.84
N GLU A 223 -6.40 9.01 -12.83
CA GLU A 223 -5.55 8.64 -13.95
C GLU A 223 -4.57 7.55 -13.53
N ASN A 224 -4.66 6.44 -14.26
CA ASN A 224 -3.62 5.44 -14.41
C ASN A 224 -3.22 5.49 -15.87
N THR A 225 -2.23 6.31 -16.21
CA THR A 225 -1.69 6.20 -17.56
C THR A 225 -0.88 4.93 -17.62
N ALA A 226 -1.17 4.09 -18.62
CA ALA A 226 -0.21 3.12 -19.13
C ALA A 226 1.12 3.85 -19.27
N ASP A 227 2.09 3.44 -18.47
CA ASP A 227 3.41 4.04 -18.44
C ASP A 227 3.90 4.17 -19.89
N GLU A 228 4.06 5.40 -20.39
CA GLU A 228 4.79 5.63 -21.64
C GLU A 228 6.24 5.29 -21.33
N ASN A 229 6.55 3.99 -21.29
CA ASN A 229 7.84 3.48 -20.86
C ASN A 229 8.95 4.20 -21.64
N PRO A 230 9.71 5.14 -21.03
CA PRO A 230 10.71 5.89 -21.77
C PRO A 230 12.03 5.11 -21.90
N TRP A 231 12.09 3.84 -21.48
CA TRP A 231 13.33 3.09 -21.35
C TRP A 231 13.47 1.95 -22.37
N GLU A 232 14.58 1.98 -23.10
CA GLU A 232 15.20 0.78 -23.66
C GLU A 232 15.60 -0.13 -22.49
N ALA A 233 14.88 -1.23 -22.25
CA ALA A 233 15.44 -2.34 -21.48
C ALA A 233 16.68 -2.84 -22.23
N GLY A 234 17.84 -2.34 -21.81
CA GLY A 234 19.12 -2.77 -22.36
C GLY A 234 19.30 -4.27 -22.14
N GLU A 235 19.77 -4.96 -23.17
CA GLU A 235 20.14 -6.38 -23.16
C GLU A 235 21.00 -6.75 -21.93
N GLN A 236 20.40 -7.23 -20.84
CA GLN A 236 21.07 -8.01 -19.79
C GLN A 236 20.07 -8.61 -18.78
N ASP A 237 19.22 -9.51 -19.26
CA ASP A 237 18.56 -10.50 -18.41
C ASP A 237 19.63 -11.37 -17.73
N LYS A 238 20.01 -10.97 -16.52
CA LYS A 238 20.51 -11.74 -15.37
C LYS A 238 21.15 -10.79 -14.36
N LYS A 239 20.34 -10.16 -13.52
CA LYS A 239 20.81 -9.75 -12.19
C LYS A 239 20.96 -11.00 -11.31
N ASN A 240 21.81 -10.93 -10.29
CA ASN A 240 22.09 -12.04 -9.39
C ASN A 240 20.86 -12.30 -8.52
N ASN A 241 20.18 -13.45 -8.68
CA ASN A 241 19.00 -13.78 -7.87
C ASN A 241 19.40 -14.63 -6.66
N ASP A 242 20.22 -14.06 -5.78
CA ASP A 242 20.67 -14.72 -4.55
C ASP A 242 19.80 -14.39 -3.33
N HIS A 243 18.72 -13.61 -3.53
CA HIS A 243 17.73 -13.21 -2.53
C HIS A 243 18.38 -12.48 -1.34
N ASN A 244 19.41 -11.69 -1.62
CA ASN A 244 20.23 -11.07 -0.60
C ASN A 244 19.65 -9.74 -0.13
N GLU A 245 18.82 -9.79 0.91
CA GLU A 245 18.23 -8.60 1.54
C GLU A 245 19.25 -7.59 2.09
N SER A 246 20.51 -8.02 2.33
CA SER A 246 21.57 -7.10 2.77
C SER A 246 22.21 -6.31 1.63
N LYS A 247 21.98 -6.74 0.38
CA LYS A 247 22.48 -6.08 -0.83
C LYS A 247 21.51 -6.30 -1.99
N PRO A 248 20.39 -5.56 -2.03
CA PRO A 248 19.38 -5.70 -3.06
C PRO A 248 19.92 -5.33 -4.44
N ASP A 249 20.14 -6.33 -5.29
CA ASP A 249 20.67 -6.15 -6.64
C ASP A 249 20.13 -7.15 -7.66
N GLY A 250 19.16 -8.00 -7.28
CA GLY A 250 18.52 -9.02 -8.10
C GLY A 250 17.44 -8.51 -9.06
N ASN A 251 16.75 -9.44 -9.71
CA ASN A 251 15.59 -9.12 -10.56
C ASN A 251 14.40 -8.67 -9.68
N ASP A 252 14.24 -9.31 -8.53
CA ASP A 252 13.23 -8.97 -7.51
C ASP A 252 13.85 -8.07 -6.44
N TRP A 253 14.66 -7.07 -6.84
CA TRP A 253 15.37 -6.19 -5.91
C TRP A 253 14.42 -5.51 -4.91
N TRP A 254 13.17 -5.27 -5.32
CA TRP A 254 12.14 -4.71 -4.46
C TRP A 254 11.85 -5.63 -3.26
N ALA A 255 11.81 -6.95 -3.49
CA ALA A 255 11.55 -7.96 -2.46
C ALA A 255 12.74 -8.04 -1.50
N GLU A 256 13.96 -8.00 -2.03
CA GLU A 256 15.19 -7.91 -1.23
C GLU A 256 15.22 -6.62 -0.39
N ALA A 257 14.85 -5.48 -0.97
CA ALA A 257 14.93 -4.17 -0.33
C ALA A 257 13.98 -4.00 0.86
N ILE A 258 12.78 -4.58 0.78
CA ILE A 258 11.80 -4.50 1.88
C ILE A 258 11.97 -5.64 2.89
N GLY A 259 12.84 -6.62 2.62
CA GLY A 259 12.99 -7.80 3.46
C GLY A 259 11.84 -8.80 3.33
N ALA A 260 11.30 -8.97 2.11
CA ALA A 260 10.16 -9.84 1.84
C ALA A 260 10.50 -11.32 2.00
N PHE A 261 11.74 -11.76 1.74
CA PHE A 261 12.13 -13.17 1.88
C PHE A 261 12.08 -13.62 3.34
N SER A 262 12.63 -12.82 4.26
CA SER A 262 12.52 -13.06 5.70
C SER A 262 11.06 -13.04 6.16
N ALA A 263 10.25 -12.13 5.60
CA ALA A 263 8.83 -12.05 5.92
C ALA A 263 8.07 -13.30 5.47
N TRP A 264 8.33 -13.78 4.26
CA TRP A 264 7.77 -14.99 3.69
C TRP A 264 8.16 -16.25 4.48
N ASP A 265 9.41 -16.38 4.91
CA ASP A 265 9.86 -17.48 5.76
C ASP A 265 9.09 -17.50 7.10
N TYR A 266 8.85 -16.32 7.69
CA TYR A 266 8.05 -16.20 8.90
C TYR A 266 6.58 -16.58 8.64
N VAL A 267 5.98 -16.04 7.59
CA VAL A 267 4.59 -16.30 7.18
C VAL A 267 4.36 -17.79 6.90
N ASP A 268 5.28 -18.45 6.20
CA ASP A 268 5.16 -19.88 5.87
C ASP A 268 5.32 -20.77 7.10
N SER A 269 6.22 -20.41 8.04
CA SER A 269 6.36 -21.15 9.30
C SER A 269 5.19 -20.93 10.27
N HIS A 270 4.43 -19.83 10.13
CA HIS A 270 3.34 -19.45 11.03
C HIS A 270 1.95 -19.49 10.39
N GLU A 271 1.79 -20.13 9.23
CA GLU A 271 0.56 -20.13 8.42
C GLU A 271 -0.73 -20.36 9.24
N GLN A 272 -0.72 -21.32 10.18
CA GLN A 272 -1.89 -21.68 10.99
C GLN A 272 -2.28 -20.64 12.06
N ASP A 273 -1.41 -19.67 12.31
CA ASP A 273 -1.57 -18.66 13.35
C ASP A 273 -1.85 -17.26 12.79
N LEU A 274 -1.78 -17.10 11.45
CA LEU A 274 -2.08 -15.85 10.77
C LEU A 274 -3.57 -15.58 10.81
N ALA A 275 -3.92 -14.34 11.12
CA ALA A 275 -5.29 -13.89 11.05
C ALA A 275 -5.69 -13.51 9.62
N ASN A 276 -6.98 -13.61 9.31
CA ASN A 276 -7.48 -13.33 7.98
C ASN A 276 -7.63 -11.82 7.73
N VAL A 277 -6.82 -11.27 6.83
CA VAL A 277 -6.83 -9.86 6.40
C VAL A 277 -7.06 -9.85 4.89
N ALA A 278 -7.83 -8.88 4.39
CA ALA A 278 -8.07 -8.69 2.97
C ALA A 278 -7.37 -7.44 2.42
N VAL A 279 -7.02 -7.47 1.14
CA VAL A 279 -6.55 -6.29 0.41
C VAL A 279 -7.53 -5.95 -0.71
N GLY A 280 -8.11 -4.76 -0.63
CA GLY A 280 -8.92 -4.16 -1.70
C GLY A 280 -8.04 -3.39 -2.67
N ILE A 281 -8.27 -3.54 -3.97
CA ILE A 281 -7.51 -2.91 -5.04
C ILE A 281 -8.51 -2.16 -5.91
N MET A 282 -8.33 -0.84 -6.02
CA MET A 282 -9.10 0.03 -6.90
C MET A 282 -8.18 0.49 -8.03
N ASP A 283 -8.33 -0.10 -9.21
CA ASP A 283 -7.42 0.12 -10.34
C ASP A 283 -8.15 0.11 -11.70
N ASP A 284 -7.42 0.26 -12.80
CA ASP A 284 -7.99 0.36 -14.15
C ASP A 284 -8.54 -0.99 -14.64
N GLY A 285 -7.93 -2.08 -14.22
CA GLY A 285 -8.35 -3.42 -14.58
C GLY A 285 -7.28 -4.47 -14.31
N VAL A 286 -7.66 -5.74 -14.32
CA VAL A 286 -6.75 -6.85 -14.00
C VAL A 286 -7.00 -8.05 -14.90
N ASP A 287 -5.93 -8.70 -15.35
CA ASP A 287 -6.03 -10.03 -15.94
C ASP A 287 -6.24 -11.07 -14.84
N ALA A 288 -7.49 -11.20 -14.37
CA ALA A 288 -7.83 -12.13 -13.29
C ALA A 288 -7.61 -13.61 -13.64
N GLU A 289 -7.43 -13.93 -14.93
CA GLU A 289 -7.09 -15.28 -15.39
C GLU A 289 -5.57 -15.55 -15.38
N HIS A 290 -4.75 -14.55 -15.02
CA HIS A 290 -3.31 -14.73 -14.88
C HIS A 290 -2.99 -15.83 -13.86
N GLU A 291 -2.05 -16.72 -14.18
CA GLU A 291 -1.75 -17.92 -13.38
C GLU A 291 -1.32 -17.59 -11.94
N GLU A 292 -0.64 -16.46 -11.74
CA GLU A 292 -0.26 -15.93 -10.42
C GLU A 292 -1.45 -15.55 -9.53
N PHE A 293 -2.66 -15.42 -10.08
CA PHE A 293 -3.88 -15.09 -9.34
C PHE A 293 -4.81 -16.29 -9.17
N GLN A 294 -4.28 -17.51 -9.36
CA GLN A 294 -5.01 -18.76 -9.18
C GLN A 294 -4.44 -19.55 -8.00
N LYS A 295 -5.30 -19.99 -7.08
CA LYS A 295 -4.96 -20.86 -5.96
C LYS A 295 -5.79 -22.12 -6.02
N ASN A 296 -5.14 -23.28 -6.16
CA ASN A 296 -5.82 -24.58 -6.31
C ASN A 296 -6.85 -24.63 -7.47
N GLY A 297 -6.67 -23.81 -8.51
CA GLY A 297 -7.58 -23.72 -9.65
C GLY A 297 -8.78 -22.79 -9.46
N GLU A 298 -8.82 -22.01 -8.38
CA GLU A 298 -9.80 -20.96 -8.13
C GLU A 298 -9.12 -19.59 -8.15
N SER A 299 -9.83 -18.56 -8.61
CA SER A 299 -9.29 -17.20 -8.62
C SER A 299 -9.18 -16.67 -7.19
N LYS A 300 -8.07 -15.99 -6.90
CA LYS A 300 -7.86 -15.23 -5.66
C LYS A 300 -8.53 -13.86 -5.68
N ILE A 301 -9.05 -13.45 -6.84
CA ILE A 301 -9.68 -12.15 -7.03
C ILE A 301 -11.18 -12.28 -6.78
N HIS A 302 -11.62 -11.59 -5.74
CA HIS A 302 -13.02 -11.42 -5.36
C HIS A 302 -13.53 -10.11 -5.97
N TRP A 303 -14.55 -10.22 -6.81
CA TRP A 303 -15.17 -9.03 -7.40
C TRP A 303 -16.19 -8.42 -6.44
N LEU A 304 -16.21 -7.10 -6.39
CA LEU A 304 -17.39 -6.41 -5.88
C LEU A 304 -18.50 -6.54 -6.94
N GLU A 305 -19.60 -7.21 -6.60
CA GLU A 305 -20.63 -7.64 -7.57
C GLU A 305 -21.16 -6.49 -8.46
N ASP A 306 -21.30 -5.30 -7.87
CA ASP A 306 -21.78 -4.10 -8.57
C ASP A 306 -20.72 -3.45 -9.47
N TYR A 307 -19.46 -3.88 -9.40
CA TYR A 307 -18.29 -3.32 -10.11
C TYR A 307 -17.39 -4.41 -10.71
N LYS A 308 -17.99 -5.54 -11.12
CA LYS A 308 -17.30 -6.69 -11.71
C LYS A 308 -16.96 -6.54 -13.19
N GLU A 309 -17.43 -5.48 -13.84
CA GLU A 309 -16.99 -5.16 -15.20
C GLU A 309 -15.51 -4.81 -15.14
N ASN A 310 -14.72 -5.46 -16.00
CA ASN A 310 -13.28 -5.40 -15.93
C ASN A 310 -12.67 -5.59 -17.31
N LEU A 311 -11.63 -4.81 -17.58
CA LEU A 311 -10.71 -5.03 -18.69
C LEU A 311 -9.38 -5.53 -18.13
N ALA A 312 -8.60 -6.20 -18.96
CA ALA A 312 -7.25 -6.58 -18.58
C ALA A 312 -6.32 -5.43 -18.99
N PHE A 313 -5.63 -4.82 -18.02
CA PHE A 313 -4.60 -3.81 -18.26
C PHE A 313 -3.30 -4.20 -17.57
N ASP A 314 -2.16 -3.81 -18.12
CA ASP A 314 -0.85 -4.08 -17.52
C ASP A 314 -0.73 -3.44 -16.13
N HIS A 315 -1.24 -2.22 -15.94
CA HIS A 315 -1.07 -1.46 -14.70
C HIS A 315 -1.72 -2.17 -13.49
N GLY A 316 -3.05 -2.37 -13.50
CA GLY A 316 -3.71 -3.07 -12.39
C GLY A 316 -3.30 -4.54 -12.25
N THR A 317 -2.91 -5.22 -13.33
CA THR A 317 -2.28 -6.56 -13.27
C THR A 317 -0.95 -6.52 -12.52
N HIS A 318 -0.11 -5.52 -12.76
CA HIS A 318 1.20 -5.36 -12.12
C HIS A 318 1.07 -5.04 -10.63
N VAL A 319 0.18 -4.10 -10.30
CA VAL A 319 -0.19 -3.73 -8.92
C VAL A 319 -0.67 -4.96 -8.15
N THR A 320 -1.58 -5.75 -8.74
CA THR A 320 -2.12 -6.97 -8.12
C THR A 320 -1.03 -8.02 -7.87
N GLY A 321 -0.08 -8.18 -8.80
CA GLY A 321 1.07 -9.07 -8.65
C GLY A 321 1.95 -8.75 -7.44
N LEU A 322 2.26 -7.47 -7.25
CA LEU A 322 3.09 -7.00 -6.13
C LEU A 322 2.43 -7.25 -4.77
N ILE A 323 1.10 -7.17 -4.72
CA ILE A 323 0.33 -7.46 -3.50
C ILE A 323 0.26 -8.96 -3.28
N GLY A 324 -0.24 -9.73 -4.25
CA GLY A 324 -0.77 -11.07 -3.98
C GLY A 324 -0.52 -12.12 -5.05
N ALA A 325 0.52 -11.99 -5.89
CA ALA A 325 0.97 -13.13 -6.72
C ALA A 325 1.23 -14.38 -5.85
N GLU A 326 0.75 -15.53 -6.31
CA GLU A 326 0.78 -16.80 -5.57
C GLU A 326 2.20 -17.35 -5.41
N ASN A 327 2.50 -17.99 -4.28
CA ASN A 327 3.72 -18.76 -4.12
C ASN A 327 3.62 -20.12 -4.85
N ASN A 328 3.73 -20.10 -6.18
CA ASN A 328 3.54 -21.25 -7.06
C ASN A 328 4.85 -21.73 -7.75
N GLN A 329 6.00 -21.21 -7.33
CA GLN A 329 7.33 -21.42 -7.96
C GLN A 329 7.45 -20.92 -9.41
N ALA A 330 6.41 -20.32 -9.97
CA ALA A 330 6.46 -19.53 -11.20
C ALA A 330 6.83 -18.09 -10.87
N GLY A 331 7.23 -17.32 -11.90
CA GLY A 331 7.31 -15.86 -11.81
C GLY A 331 7.91 -15.27 -10.54
N ILE A 332 7.05 -14.56 -9.81
CA ILE A 332 7.27 -13.76 -8.60
C ILE A 332 6.36 -14.26 -7.46
N ARG A 333 6.58 -13.76 -6.24
CA ARG A 333 5.66 -13.95 -5.11
C ARG A 333 5.22 -12.56 -4.62
N GLY A 334 3.93 -12.36 -4.40
CA GLY A 334 3.40 -11.11 -3.86
C GLY A 334 3.78 -10.93 -2.40
N VAL A 335 3.82 -9.69 -1.90
CA VAL A 335 4.16 -9.42 -0.50
C VAL A 335 3.20 -10.14 0.45
N ALA A 336 1.91 -10.11 0.16
CA ALA A 336 0.81 -10.70 0.91
C ALA A 336 0.15 -11.85 0.11
N ASP A 337 0.95 -12.81 -0.37
CA ASP A 337 0.53 -13.94 -1.20
C ASP A 337 -0.61 -14.79 -0.62
N ARG A 338 -0.85 -14.75 0.71
CA ARG A 338 -1.91 -15.52 1.37
C ARG A 338 -3.22 -14.76 1.58
N THR A 339 -3.25 -13.47 1.25
CA THR A 339 -4.40 -12.58 1.47
C THR A 339 -5.42 -12.71 0.33
N ASP A 340 -6.70 -12.69 0.67
CA ASP A 340 -7.78 -12.57 -0.32
C ASP A 340 -7.80 -11.17 -0.92
N LEU A 341 -7.88 -11.10 -2.25
CA LEU A 341 -7.78 -9.86 -3.01
C LEU A 341 -9.17 -9.46 -3.49
N TYR A 342 -9.65 -8.29 -3.08
CA TYR A 342 -10.89 -7.72 -3.60
C TYR A 342 -10.56 -6.69 -4.65
N PHE A 343 -11.17 -6.77 -5.83
CA PHE A 343 -10.84 -5.87 -6.94
C PHE A 343 -12.07 -5.10 -7.41
N VAL A 344 -11.86 -3.82 -7.67
CA VAL A 344 -12.79 -2.96 -8.39
C VAL A 344 -12.05 -2.29 -9.54
N SER A 345 -12.54 -2.50 -10.76
CA SER A 345 -12.17 -1.66 -11.88
C SER A 345 -12.98 -0.37 -11.82
N TRP A 346 -12.30 0.77 -11.80
CA TRP A 346 -12.96 2.07 -11.96
C TRP A 346 -13.01 2.52 -13.42
N TRP A 347 -12.39 1.78 -14.34
CA TRP A 347 -12.40 2.09 -15.76
C TRP A 347 -13.81 2.00 -16.34
N LYS A 348 -14.31 3.11 -16.87
CA LYS A 348 -15.62 3.21 -17.54
C LYS A 348 -15.61 4.33 -18.58
N GLU A 349 -16.61 4.37 -19.44
CA GLU A 349 -16.73 5.40 -20.50
C GLU A 349 -17.00 6.81 -19.95
N ASP A 350 -17.63 6.93 -18.78
CA ASP A 350 -18.01 8.20 -18.12
C ASP A 350 -17.06 8.62 -16.99
N LEU A 351 -17.17 9.86 -16.51
CA LEU A 351 -16.39 10.34 -15.35
C LEU A 351 -16.86 9.69 -14.04
N PHE A 352 -15.92 9.36 -13.16
CA PHE A 352 -16.21 8.91 -11.80
C PHE A 352 -16.59 10.12 -10.94
N SER A 353 -17.72 10.07 -10.23
CA SER A 353 -18.13 11.12 -9.30
C SER A 353 -17.60 10.85 -7.89
N THR A 354 -17.57 11.89 -7.06
CA THR A 354 -17.21 11.72 -5.64
C THR A 354 -18.16 10.78 -4.90
N GLY A 355 -19.47 10.85 -5.18
CA GLY A 355 -20.46 9.95 -4.59
C GLY A 355 -20.28 8.48 -5.00
N GLU A 356 -19.89 8.23 -6.25
CA GLU A 356 -19.59 6.87 -6.69
C GLU A 356 -18.35 6.31 -6.01
N TYR A 357 -17.29 7.11 -5.85
CA TYR A 357 -16.10 6.72 -5.10
C TYR A 357 -16.39 6.39 -3.65
N VAL A 358 -17.16 7.25 -2.98
CA VAL A 358 -17.62 7.02 -1.60
C VAL A 358 -18.36 5.68 -1.49
N ASN A 359 -19.26 5.39 -2.44
CA ASN A 359 -19.97 4.13 -2.45
C ASN A 359 -19.05 2.93 -2.68
N VAL A 360 -18.09 3.01 -3.61
CA VAL A 360 -17.16 1.90 -3.87
C VAL A 360 -16.29 1.63 -2.66
N THR A 361 -15.69 2.65 -2.06
CA THR A 361 -14.86 2.49 -0.87
C THR A 361 -15.67 1.91 0.29
N LYS A 362 -16.89 2.41 0.50
CA LYS A 362 -17.85 1.87 1.49
C LYS A 362 -18.10 0.38 1.27
N GLN A 363 -18.55 0.00 0.08
CA GLN A 363 -18.89 -1.39 -0.22
C GLN A 363 -17.69 -2.31 -0.15
N MET A 364 -16.52 -1.85 -0.62
CA MET A 364 -15.27 -2.61 -0.55
C MET A 364 -14.90 -2.91 0.91
N ILE A 365 -14.89 -1.89 1.78
CA ILE A 365 -14.59 -2.05 3.20
C ILE A 365 -15.65 -2.94 3.88
N GLU A 366 -16.94 -2.71 3.66
CA GLU A 366 -18.01 -3.54 4.25
C GLU A 366 -17.92 -5.00 3.84
N THR A 367 -17.65 -5.27 2.56
CA THR A 367 -17.54 -6.63 2.03
C THR A 367 -16.35 -7.33 2.67
N MET A 368 -15.17 -6.70 2.67
CA MET A 368 -13.98 -7.27 3.31
C MET A 368 -14.19 -7.49 4.81
N LEU A 369 -14.72 -6.52 5.55
CA LEU A 369 -14.90 -6.65 7.00
C LEU A 369 -16.06 -7.59 7.40
N SER A 370 -16.84 -8.08 6.44
CA SER A 370 -17.85 -9.12 6.69
C SER A 370 -17.25 -10.53 6.82
N GLU A 371 -16.09 -10.78 6.21
CA GLU A 371 -15.41 -12.08 6.17
C GLU A 371 -13.98 -12.05 6.74
N HIS A 372 -13.43 -10.84 6.94
CA HIS A 372 -12.06 -10.60 7.38
C HIS A 372 -12.02 -9.70 8.61
N MET A 373 -10.94 -9.81 9.39
CA MET A 373 -10.83 -9.06 10.64
C MET A 373 -10.35 -7.61 10.48
N ALA A 374 -9.70 -7.33 9.35
CA ALA A 374 -9.17 -6.04 8.95
C ALA A 374 -8.97 -6.02 7.44
N CYS A 375 -8.85 -4.83 6.88
CA CYS A 375 -8.58 -4.67 5.46
C CYS A 375 -7.65 -3.50 5.15
N VAL A 376 -7.00 -3.59 3.99
CA VAL A 376 -6.16 -2.53 3.43
C VAL A 376 -6.71 -2.20 2.04
N VAL A 377 -6.97 -0.93 1.74
CA VAL A 377 -7.43 -0.48 0.41
C VAL A 377 -6.25 0.20 -0.29
N ASN A 378 -5.81 -0.40 -1.41
CA ASN A 378 -4.76 0.13 -2.26
C ASN A 378 -5.34 1.00 -3.38
N ASN A 379 -4.90 2.26 -3.42
CA ASN A 379 -5.16 3.21 -4.49
C ASN A 379 -3.84 3.55 -5.19
N SER A 380 -3.61 2.92 -6.35
CA SER A 380 -2.42 3.13 -7.19
C SER A 380 -2.69 4.10 -8.35
N TRP A 381 -3.56 5.08 -8.13
CA TRP A 381 -3.96 6.12 -9.09
C TRP A 381 -3.79 7.50 -8.48
N ALA A 382 -3.62 8.54 -9.28
CA ALA A 382 -3.48 9.91 -8.79
C ALA A 382 -3.91 10.92 -9.85
N THR A 383 -4.24 12.14 -9.42
CA THR A 383 -4.41 13.26 -10.36
C THR A 383 -3.06 13.57 -11.03
N VAL A 384 -3.01 13.48 -12.36
CA VAL A 384 -1.84 13.86 -13.16
C VAL A 384 -1.90 15.35 -13.47
N ILE A 385 -0.80 16.05 -13.17
CA ILE A 385 -0.67 17.47 -13.47
C ILE A 385 0.21 17.64 -14.70
N GLN A 386 -0.33 18.25 -15.75
CA GLN A 386 0.45 18.53 -16.94
C GLN A 386 1.38 19.74 -16.74
N SER A 387 2.59 19.63 -17.27
CA SER A 387 3.46 20.78 -17.46
C SER A 387 2.86 21.71 -18.50
N ARG A 388 3.23 22.99 -18.41
CA ARG A 388 2.78 24.00 -19.37
C ARG A 388 3.16 23.67 -20.81
N GLU A 389 4.27 22.98 -21.01
CA GLU A 389 4.74 22.59 -22.34
C GLU A 389 3.84 21.50 -22.94
N GLN A 390 3.59 20.43 -22.17
CA GLN A 390 2.74 19.33 -22.57
C GLN A 390 1.29 19.79 -22.79
N TYR A 391 0.74 20.54 -21.85
CA TYR A 391 -0.60 21.13 -21.97
C TYR A 391 -0.77 21.94 -23.26
N LEU A 392 0.21 22.78 -23.58
CA LEU A 392 0.19 23.55 -24.81
C LEU A 392 0.36 22.66 -26.06
N LYS A 393 1.10 21.56 -26.00
CA LYS A 393 1.27 20.63 -27.12
C LYS A 393 -0.06 19.95 -27.44
N ASP A 394 -0.73 19.39 -26.44
CA ASP A 394 -1.96 18.62 -26.56
C ASP A 394 -3.12 19.50 -27.05
N THR A 395 -3.20 20.70 -26.48
CA THR A 395 -4.09 21.78 -26.95
C THR A 395 -3.93 22.11 -28.45
N LEU A 396 -2.75 21.96 -29.07
CA LEU A 396 -2.52 22.25 -30.50
C LEU A 396 -2.92 21.12 -31.43
N ILE A 397 -2.81 19.87 -30.99
CA ILE A 397 -3.08 18.69 -31.81
C ILE A 397 -4.54 18.24 -31.68
N GLY A 398 -5.29 18.77 -30.71
CA GLY A 398 -6.72 18.50 -30.53
C GLY A 398 -6.98 17.24 -29.70
N GLU A 399 -5.95 16.65 -29.12
CA GLU A 399 -6.05 15.59 -28.14
C GLU A 399 -6.20 16.28 -26.78
N ARG A 400 -7.43 16.40 -26.28
CA ARG A 400 -7.67 16.94 -24.94
C ARG A 400 -8.43 15.91 -24.13
N PRO A 401 -8.01 15.63 -22.89
CA PRO A 401 -8.86 14.98 -21.93
C PRO A 401 -10.18 15.75 -21.77
N VAL A 402 -11.25 15.03 -21.47
CA VAL A 402 -12.63 15.56 -21.41
C VAL A 402 -12.73 16.81 -20.52
N TRP A 403 -12.03 16.85 -19.38
CA TRP A 403 -12.03 17.99 -18.46
C TRP A 403 -11.35 19.25 -19.03
N GLU A 404 -10.27 19.12 -19.80
CA GLU A 404 -9.62 20.25 -20.47
C GLU A 404 -10.49 20.83 -21.59
N GLU A 405 -11.25 19.96 -22.26
CA GLU A 405 -12.26 20.37 -23.23
C GLU A 405 -13.36 21.17 -22.55
N LYS A 406 -13.91 20.71 -21.42
CA LYS A 406 -14.96 21.44 -20.67
C LYS A 406 -14.54 22.84 -20.22
N ILE A 407 -13.34 22.98 -19.67
CA ILE A 407 -12.80 24.30 -19.29
C ILE A 407 -12.70 25.21 -20.52
N ALA A 408 -12.25 24.66 -21.65
CA ALA A 408 -12.11 25.41 -22.88
C ALA A 408 -13.44 25.79 -23.53
N GLU A 409 -14.39 24.85 -23.61
CA GLU A 409 -15.76 25.07 -24.09
C GLU A 409 -16.41 26.23 -23.36
N PHE A 410 -16.38 26.21 -22.02
CA PHE A 410 -16.97 27.26 -21.19
C PHE A 410 -16.36 28.64 -21.47
N LEU A 411 -15.03 28.73 -21.49
CA LEU A 411 -14.34 30.00 -21.69
C LEU A 411 -14.48 30.55 -23.13
N ILE A 412 -14.62 29.66 -24.12
CA ILE A 412 -14.96 30.01 -25.51
C ILE A 412 -16.40 30.55 -25.59
N GLU A 413 -17.37 29.87 -24.97
CA GLU A 413 -18.79 30.26 -24.97
C GLU A 413 -18.98 31.67 -24.39
N LYS A 414 -18.27 32.00 -23.31
CA LYS A 414 -18.32 33.35 -22.70
C LYS A 414 -17.59 34.43 -23.50
N GLY A 415 -17.04 34.09 -24.67
CA GLY A 415 -16.32 35.01 -25.55
C GLY A 415 -15.05 35.57 -24.92
N LYS A 416 -14.46 34.84 -23.97
CA LYS A 416 -13.32 35.29 -23.17
C LYS A 416 -11.97 34.91 -23.78
N ILE A 417 -11.91 33.90 -24.64
CA ILE A 417 -10.65 33.45 -25.23
C ILE A 417 -10.52 33.84 -26.71
N ASP A 418 -9.44 34.56 -27.01
CA ASP A 418 -8.79 34.65 -28.34
C ASP A 418 -7.35 34.07 -28.29
N GLN A 419 -6.86 33.65 -27.10
CA GLN A 419 -5.46 33.27 -26.86
C GLN A 419 -5.29 32.10 -25.87
N LYS A 420 -4.59 31.08 -26.36
CA LYS A 420 -4.10 29.86 -25.71
C LYS A 420 -3.32 30.01 -24.38
N TYR A 421 -3.09 31.24 -23.88
CA TYR A 421 -2.25 31.50 -22.70
C TYR A 421 -3.02 31.64 -21.38
N GLU A 422 -4.32 31.92 -21.42
CA GLU A 422 -5.17 32.04 -20.22
C GLU A 422 -5.67 30.67 -19.74
N LEU A 423 -5.76 29.69 -20.65
CA LEU A 423 -6.32 28.36 -20.37
C LEU A 423 -5.49 27.54 -19.36
N TYR A 424 -4.15 27.62 -19.44
CA TYR A 424 -3.28 26.87 -18.52
C TYR A 424 -3.37 27.38 -17.07
N GLU A 425 -3.54 28.69 -16.87
CA GLU A 425 -3.70 29.24 -15.52
C GLU A 425 -5.06 28.84 -14.92
N SER A 426 -6.12 28.82 -15.74
CA SER A 426 -7.43 28.27 -15.36
C SER A 426 -7.35 26.79 -15.01
N TYR A 427 -6.61 26.00 -15.77
CA TYR A 427 -6.34 24.59 -15.48
C TYR A 427 -5.60 24.40 -14.15
N GLN A 428 -4.52 25.16 -13.90
CA GLN A 428 -3.80 25.07 -12.62
C GLN A 428 -4.67 25.48 -11.43
N LYS A 429 -5.52 26.50 -11.60
CA LYS A 429 -6.49 26.93 -10.58
C LYS A 429 -7.54 25.85 -10.31
N GLU A 430 -7.99 25.17 -11.35
CA GLU A 430 -8.93 24.05 -11.25
C GLU A 430 -8.33 22.90 -10.45
N LEU A 431 -7.14 22.44 -10.80
CA LEU A 431 -6.45 21.38 -10.07
C LEU A 431 -6.26 21.72 -8.59
N GLU A 432 -5.83 22.95 -8.27
CA GLU A 432 -5.64 23.38 -6.88
C GLU A 432 -6.97 23.39 -6.09
N THR A 433 -8.06 23.80 -6.75
CA THR A 433 -9.38 23.90 -6.12
C THR A 433 -10.01 22.52 -5.96
N SER A 434 -9.97 21.70 -7.01
CA SER A 434 -10.42 20.31 -7.01
C SER A 434 -9.69 19.49 -5.95
N ALA A 435 -8.35 19.61 -5.86
CA ALA A 435 -7.56 18.94 -4.83
C ALA A 435 -8.04 19.25 -3.41
N LYS A 436 -8.36 20.52 -3.12
CA LYS A 436 -8.90 20.91 -1.81
C LYS A 436 -10.30 20.37 -1.58
N CYS A 437 -11.13 20.28 -2.61
CA CYS A 437 -12.49 19.74 -2.52
C CYS A 437 -12.45 18.23 -2.29
N THR A 438 -11.72 17.46 -3.11
CA THR A 438 -11.63 16.01 -2.95
C THR A 438 -10.99 15.61 -1.63
N SER A 439 -9.94 16.31 -1.17
CA SER A 439 -9.40 16.09 0.17
C SER A 439 -10.40 16.35 1.29
N SER A 440 -11.30 17.33 1.13
CA SER A 440 -12.36 17.57 2.11
C SER A 440 -13.37 16.42 2.10
N GLN A 441 -13.78 15.93 0.93
CA GLN A 441 -14.66 14.75 0.79
C GLN A 441 -14.04 13.50 1.42
N MET A 442 -12.75 13.25 1.17
CA MET A 442 -12.06 12.09 1.77
C MET A 442 -12.01 12.19 3.30
N ILE A 443 -11.83 13.38 3.87
CA ILE A 443 -11.90 13.56 5.34
C ILE A 443 -13.30 13.24 5.85
N VAL A 444 -14.36 13.74 5.21
CA VAL A 444 -15.75 13.49 5.63
C VAL A 444 -16.10 12.01 5.50
N MET A 445 -15.67 11.36 4.41
CA MET A 445 -15.88 9.93 4.19
C MET A 445 -15.19 9.08 5.26
N LEU A 446 -13.91 9.36 5.56
CA LEU A 446 -13.19 8.68 6.63
C LEU A 446 -13.84 8.93 8.00
N PHE A 447 -14.32 10.15 8.22
CA PHE A 447 -15.03 10.50 9.44
C PHE A 447 -16.35 9.73 9.59
N GLU A 448 -17.13 9.56 8.52
CA GLU A 448 -18.34 8.72 8.52
C GLU A 448 -18.03 7.27 8.91
N LEU A 449 -16.99 6.66 8.32
CA LEU A 449 -16.57 5.29 8.69
C LEU A 449 -16.30 5.20 10.19
N LEU A 450 -15.52 6.15 10.70
CA LEU A 450 -15.13 6.19 12.10
C LEU A 450 -16.30 6.48 13.06
N LEU A 451 -17.24 7.34 12.67
CA LEU A 451 -18.48 7.58 13.40
C LEU A 451 -19.34 6.32 13.51
N ASN A 452 -19.39 5.52 12.45
CA ASN A 452 -20.11 4.25 12.40
C ASN A 452 -19.26 3.06 12.91
N GLN A 453 -18.24 3.33 13.74
CA GLN A 453 -17.39 2.34 14.43
C GLN A 453 -16.63 1.39 13.48
N GLN A 454 -16.41 1.79 12.23
CA GLN A 454 -15.48 1.11 11.34
C GLN A 454 -14.07 1.66 11.60
N GLU A 455 -13.23 0.92 12.31
CA GLU A 455 -11.85 1.33 12.61
C GLU A 455 -10.79 0.31 12.12
N ARG A 456 -11.23 -0.79 11.50
CA ARG A 456 -10.37 -1.91 11.08
C ARG A 456 -9.94 -1.83 9.61
N PHE A 457 -9.62 -0.62 9.15
CA PHE A 457 -9.19 -0.40 7.77
C PHE A 457 -7.97 0.54 7.70
N LEU A 458 -7.18 0.38 6.64
CA LEU A 458 -6.14 1.31 6.22
C LEU A 458 -6.32 1.66 4.74
N ILE A 459 -6.19 2.94 4.40
CA ILE A 459 -6.11 3.41 3.02
C ILE A 459 -4.64 3.66 2.67
N VAL A 460 -4.17 3.06 1.58
CA VAL A 460 -2.84 3.28 1.03
C VAL A 460 -3.00 3.97 -0.32
N GLN A 461 -2.29 5.08 -0.51
CA GLN A 461 -2.41 5.95 -1.67
C GLN A 461 -1.03 6.25 -2.25
N SER A 462 -0.85 6.08 -3.56
CA SER A 462 0.37 6.49 -4.25
C SER A 462 0.51 8.02 -4.27
N ALA A 463 1.74 8.53 -4.16
CA ALA A 463 2.01 9.96 -4.09
C ALA A 463 1.84 10.70 -5.44
N GLY A 464 1.81 9.97 -6.57
CA GLY A 464 1.79 10.52 -7.92
C GLY A 464 3.19 10.71 -8.51
N ASN A 465 3.25 10.74 -9.85
CA ASN A 465 4.49 10.63 -10.62
C ASN A 465 4.92 11.97 -11.26
N GLY A 466 4.81 13.07 -10.52
CA GLY A 466 5.30 14.36 -10.98
C GLY A 466 4.55 14.91 -12.19
N TYR A 467 5.10 15.95 -12.80
CA TYR A 467 4.49 16.52 -14.01
C TYR A 467 4.50 15.52 -15.16
N ASP A 468 3.45 15.52 -15.98
CA ASP A 468 3.36 14.70 -17.20
C ASP A 468 3.51 13.18 -16.97
N ASN A 469 3.23 12.70 -15.74
CA ASN A 469 3.38 11.30 -15.32
C ASN A 469 4.76 10.69 -15.67
N GLY A 470 5.82 11.18 -15.02
CA GLY A 470 7.19 10.73 -15.22
C GLY A 470 8.21 11.87 -15.26
N GLY A 471 7.74 13.12 -15.29
CA GLY A 471 8.56 14.33 -15.19
C GLY A 471 9.00 14.64 -13.77
N VAL A 472 9.33 15.90 -13.49
CA VAL A 472 9.85 16.29 -12.16
C VAL A 472 8.71 16.23 -11.12
N GLY A 473 8.97 15.57 -9.99
CA GLY A 473 8.07 15.53 -8.84
C GLY A 473 7.70 16.92 -8.32
N PHE A 474 6.52 17.04 -7.71
CA PHE A 474 6.05 18.25 -7.04
C PHE A 474 5.50 17.92 -5.63
N ASP A 475 5.09 18.95 -4.88
CA ASP A 475 4.49 18.76 -3.55
C ASP A 475 3.21 17.91 -3.65
N VAL A 476 3.23 16.73 -3.04
CA VAL A 476 2.18 15.70 -3.07
C VAL A 476 0.80 16.23 -2.68
N GLN A 477 0.71 17.31 -1.90
CA GLN A 477 -0.58 17.89 -1.52
C GLN A 477 -1.37 18.44 -2.72
N LYS A 478 -0.69 18.76 -3.83
CA LYS A 478 -1.33 19.22 -5.06
C LYS A 478 -2.11 18.14 -5.80
N THR A 479 -1.82 16.87 -5.51
CA THR A 479 -2.54 15.74 -6.11
C THR A 479 -3.99 15.65 -5.62
N GLY A 480 -4.31 16.22 -4.44
CA GLY A 480 -5.66 16.14 -3.88
C GLY A 480 -5.95 14.83 -3.17
N ASP A 481 -7.21 14.46 -3.06
CA ASP A 481 -7.68 13.19 -2.47
C ASP A 481 -7.07 12.96 -1.09
N TYR A 482 -6.58 11.76 -0.77
CA TYR A 482 -5.88 11.53 0.50
C TYR A 482 -4.53 12.25 0.59
N CYS A 483 -3.87 12.49 -0.54
CA CYS A 483 -2.57 13.16 -0.62
C CYS A 483 -2.63 14.62 -0.15
N GLY A 484 -3.75 15.31 -0.37
CA GLY A 484 -3.99 16.70 0.03
C GLY A 484 -4.50 16.90 1.47
N ILE A 485 -4.74 15.83 2.23
CA ILE A 485 -5.23 15.92 3.61
C ILE A 485 -4.16 16.51 4.54
N ASN A 486 -4.40 17.72 5.03
CA ASN A 486 -3.55 18.42 5.98
C ASN A 486 -4.37 19.15 7.06
N GLU A 487 -3.71 19.69 8.09
CA GLU A 487 -4.39 20.43 9.16
C GLU A 487 -5.19 21.64 8.65
N GLU A 488 -4.75 22.31 7.58
CA GLU A 488 -5.47 23.47 7.02
C GLU A 488 -6.82 23.05 6.43
N VAL A 489 -6.84 21.98 5.63
CA VAL A 489 -8.07 21.43 5.04
C VAL A 489 -9.01 20.94 6.14
N TYR A 490 -8.48 20.22 7.13
CA TYR A 490 -9.27 19.75 8.28
C TYR A 490 -9.87 20.92 9.08
N ASN A 491 -9.07 21.93 9.41
CA ASN A 491 -9.53 23.07 10.21
C ASN A 491 -10.55 23.93 9.47
N ARG A 492 -10.44 24.05 8.14
CA ARG A 492 -11.46 24.69 7.32
C ARG A 492 -12.79 23.93 7.42
N LEU A 493 -12.75 22.63 7.20
CA LEU A 493 -13.92 21.75 7.27
C LEU A 493 -14.56 21.72 8.68
N ASP A 494 -13.76 21.71 9.74
CA ASP A 494 -14.27 21.82 11.12
C ASP A 494 -14.80 23.24 11.43
N GLY A 495 -14.23 24.26 10.80
CA GLY A 495 -14.76 25.62 10.84
C GLY A 495 -16.15 25.75 10.21
N GLU A 496 -16.41 25.00 9.13
CA GLU A 496 -17.68 24.97 8.42
C GLU A 496 -18.72 24.07 9.12
N THR A 497 -18.30 22.91 9.61
CA THR A 497 -19.21 21.93 10.22
C THR A 497 -19.41 22.14 11.72
N HIS A 498 -18.37 22.60 12.44
CA HIS A 498 -18.26 22.57 13.91
C HIS A 498 -18.48 21.19 14.57
N ARG A 499 -18.44 20.11 13.78
CA ARG A 499 -18.84 18.76 14.19
C ARG A 499 -17.65 17.81 14.34
N LEU A 500 -16.58 17.99 13.56
CA LEU A 500 -15.41 17.09 13.54
C LEU A 500 -14.63 17.13 14.86
N SER A 501 -14.26 18.31 15.34
CA SER A 501 -13.48 18.41 16.59
C SER A 501 -14.33 18.07 17.82
N ARG A 502 -15.65 18.33 17.77
CA ARG A 502 -16.58 18.05 18.88
C ARG A 502 -16.89 16.57 19.07
N SER A 503 -16.81 15.78 18.01
CA SER A 503 -16.99 14.32 18.06
C SER A 503 -15.77 13.59 18.65
N GLY A 504 -14.64 14.28 18.84
CA GLY A 504 -13.41 13.72 19.38
C GLY A 504 -12.47 13.11 18.33
N TYR A 505 -12.77 13.26 17.04
CA TYR A 505 -11.96 12.75 15.94
C TYR A 505 -11.08 13.86 15.37
N SER A 506 -9.84 13.92 15.85
CA SER A 506 -8.83 14.90 15.43
C SER A 506 -8.31 14.65 14.01
N TYR A 507 -7.61 15.65 13.46
CA TYR A 507 -6.80 15.48 12.25
C TYR A 507 -5.92 14.21 12.30
N GLU A 508 -5.21 14.00 13.42
CA GLU A 508 -4.37 12.81 13.62
C GLU A 508 -5.17 11.51 13.54
N LYS A 509 -6.36 11.44 14.16
CA LYS A 509 -7.18 10.22 14.10
C LYS A 509 -7.61 9.88 12.67
N ILE A 510 -7.92 10.88 11.84
CA ILE A 510 -8.17 10.65 10.40
C ILE A 510 -6.88 10.19 9.72
N ARG A 511 -5.76 10.86 10.01
CA ARG A 511 -4.48 10.62 9.33
C ARG A 511 -3.84 9.27 9.68
N ASN A 512 -4.20 8.69 10.82
CA ASN A 512 -3.80 7.36 11.27
C ASN A 512 -4.36 6.22 10.41
N HIS A 513 -5.44 6.47 9.65
CA HIS A 513 -6.00 5.50 8.70
C HIS A 513 -5.44 5.61 7.28
N ILE A 514 -4.42 6.45 7.06
CA ILE A 514 -3.89 6.77 5.72
C ILE A 514 -2.38 6.57 5.68
N LEU A 515 -1.90 5.92 4.62
CA LEU A 515 -0.50 5.82 4.22
C LEU A 515 -0.31 6.39 2.80
N ILE A 516 0.41 7.51 2.69
CA ILE A 516 0.80 8.08 1.39
C ILE A 516 2.21 7.63 1.04
N VAL A 517 2.37 7.05 -0.16
CA VAL A 517 3.57 6.28 -0.53
C VAL A 517 4.32 6.92 -1.70
N GLY A 518 5.57 7.32 -1.45
CA GLY A 518 6.51 7.77 -2.48
C GLY A 518 7.36 6.62 -3.06
N ALA A 519 8.00 6.87 -4.20
CA ALA A 519 8.80 5.88 -4.93
C ALA A 519 10.30 6.12 -4.77
N VAL A 520 11.06 5.05 -4.56
CA VAL A 520 12.52 5.07 -4.54
C VAL A 520 13.15 4.16 -5.59
N GLN A 521 14.42 4.44 -5.85
CA GLN A 521 15.34 3.58 -6.58
C GLN A 521 16.56 3.23 -5.71
N GLU A 522 17.20 2.11 -5.99
CA GLU A 522 18.50 1.75 -5.41
C GLU A 522 19.64 2.52 -6.09
N THR A 523 20.67 2.90 -5.32
CA THR A 523 21.91 3.48 -5.84
C THR A 523 23.10 3.02 -4.99
N GLU A 524 24.33 3.22 -5.48
CA GLU A 524 25.57 2.97 -4.72
C GLU A 524 25.64 3.67 -3.34
N LYS A 525 24.80 4.68 -3.09
CA LYS A 525 24.72 5.43 -1.84
C LYS A 525 23.46 5.10 -1.03
N GLY A 526 22.87 3.93 -1.26
CA GLY A 526 21.60 3.51 -0.68
C GLY A 526 20.40 4.08 -1.44
N TYR A 527 19.21 3.92 -0.86
CA TYR A 527 17.95 4.33 -1.48
C TYR A 527 17.82 5.85 -1.64
N GLN A 528 17.22 6.26 -2.74
CA GLN A 528 16.85 7.65 -2.98
C GLN A 528 15.52 7.73 -3.72
N MET A 529 14.76 8.79 -3.48
CA MET A 529 13.53 9.11 -4.20
C MET A 529 13.79 9.14 -5.72
N THR A 530 12.87 8.59 -6.51
CA THR A 530 12.91 8.76 -7.98
C THR A 530 12.63 10.22 -8.33
N GLU A 531 13.11 10.68 -9.49
CA GLU A 531 12.89 12.09 -9.92
C GLU A 531 11.40 12.41 -10.13
N PHE A 532 10.62 11.40 -10.52
CA PHE A 532 9.18 11.53 -10.74
C PHE A 532 8.34 11.42 -9.48
N SER A 533 8.85 10.83 -8.39
CA SER A 533 8.03 10.72 -7.19
C SER A 533 7.71 12.14 -6.69
N ASN A 534 6.41 12.42 -6.51
CA ASN A 534 6.02 13.58 -5.72
C ASN A 534 6.66 13.50 -4.33
N TYR A 535 6.84 14.67 -3.71
CA TYR A 535 7.55 14.86 -2.45
C TYR A 535 6.70 15.64 -1.45
N GLY A 536 7.14 15.75 -0.20
CA GLY A 536 6.54 16.66 0.77
C GLY A 536 6.20 15.99 2.09
N SER A 537 5.66 16.80 3.01
CA SER A 537 5.39 16.37 4.39
C SER A 537 4.29 15.32 4.49
N ASN A 538 3.42 15.23 3.49
CA ASN A 538 2.29 14.29 3.50
C ASN A 538 2.69 12.87 3.11
N ILE A 539 3.92 12.61 2.66
CA ILE A 539 4.42 11.24 2.44
C ILE A 539 4.81 10.64 3.78
N ASP A 540 4.16 9.51 4.13
CA ASP A 540 4.44 8.78 5.36
C ASP A 540 5.69 7.90 5.21
N ILE A 541 5.75 7.17 4.10
CA ILE A 541 6.71 6.12 3.85
C ILE A 541 7.01 6.06 2.34
N VAL A 542 8.16 5.52 1.99
CA VAL A 542 8.55 5.30 0.60
C VAL A 542 8.94 3.84 0.40
N ALA A 543 8.73 3.34 -0.82
CA ALA A 543 8.99 1.95 -1.17
C ALA A 543 9.57 1.84 -2.59
N PRO A 544 10.14 0.68 -2.97
CA PRO A 544 10.66 0.46 -4.32
C PRO A 544 9.63 0.83 -5.39
N GLY A 545 10.01 1.71 -6.32
CA GLY A 545 9.12 2.19 -7.38
C GLY A 545 9.83 2.48 -8.69
N TYR A 546 11.05 2.01 -8.90
CA TYR A 546 11.76 2.12 -10.17
C TYR A 546 12.26 0.74 -10.60
N ASP A 547 12.05 0.38 -11.87
CA ASP A 547 12.45 -0.94 -12.39
C ASP A 547 11.87 -2.07 -11.52
N VAL A 548 10.55 -2.03 -11.25
CA VAL A 548 9.86 -2.99 -10.38
C VAL A 548 9.29 -4.12 -11.22
N TYR A 549 9.82 -5.34 -11.04
CA TYR A 549 9.40 -6.53 -11.77
C TYR A 549 8.12 -7.13 -11.17
N SER A 550 7.08 -7.31 -12.00
CA SER A 550 5.82 -7.97 -11.61
C SER A 550 5.07 -8.54 -12.82
N THR A 551 3.88 -9.07 -12.57
CA THR A 551 2.93 -9.60 -13.57
C THR A 551 2.45 -8.54 -14.55
N ILE A 552 2.22 -8.93 -15.79
CA ILE A 552 1.62 -8.10 -16.84
C ILE A 552 0.73 -8.98 -17.73
N THR A 553 -0.06 -8.39 -18.63
CA THR A 553 -1.05 -9.15 -19.41
C THR A 553 -0.81 -9.12 -20.93
N GLU A 554 -1.13 -10.23 -21.60
CA GLU A 554 -1.21 -10.28 -23.07
C GLU A 554 -2.47 -9.62 -23.62
N LYS A 555 -3.47 -9.45 -22.77
CA LYS A 555 -4.82 -9.01 -23.12
C LYS A 555 -5.01 -7.51 -22.86
N ASP A 556 -3.91 -6.77 -22.79
CA ASP A 556 -3.98 -5.35 -22.50
C ASP A 556 -4.71 -4.62 -23.63
N ASP A 557 -5.93 -4.21 -23.32
CA ASP A 557 -6.87 -3.61 -24.27
C ASP A 557 -6.52 -2.15 -24.60
N SER A 558 -5.52 -1.56 -23.93
CA SER A 558 -5.05 -0.20 -24.23
C SER A 558 -4.19 -0.13 -25.50
N TYR A 559 -3.64 -1.26 -25.95
CA TYR A 559 -2.75 -1.29 -27.10
C TYR A 559 -3.52 -1.27 -28.43
N THR A 560 -3.09 -0.41 -29.35
CA THR A 560 -3.68 -0.25 -30.69
C THR A 560 -2.63 -0.43 -31.77
N GLU A 561 -3.03 -0.54 -33.05
CA GLU A 561 -2.05 -0.54 -34.17
C GLU A 561 -1.18 0.74 -34.21
N GLU A 562 -1.68 1.84 -33.64
CA GLU A 562 -1.01 3.15 -33.59
C GLU A 562 -0.17 3.33 -32.31
N ASN A 563 -0.47 2.58 -31.25
CA ASN A 563 0.31 2.48 -30.01
C ASN A 563 0.63 1.00 -29.72
N PRO A 564 1.56 0.39 -30.50
CA PRO A 564 1.89 -1.01 -30.31
C PRO A 564 2.55 -1.17 -28.94
N GLY A 565 1.99 -2.08 -28.13
CA GLY A 565 2.42 -2.25 -26.76
C GLY A 565 3.87 -2.67 -26.56
N HIS A 566 4.25 -2.79 -25.31
CA HIS A 566 5.63 -2.95 -24.84
C HIS A 566 6.25 -4.34 -25.12
N GLU A 567 6.10 -4.92 -26.31
CA GLU A 567 6.55 -6.29 -26.63
C GLU A 567 8.02 -6.57 -26.28
N ASN A 568 8.90 -5.56 -26.38
CA ASN A 568 10.33 -5.68 -26.10
C ASN A 568 10.70 -5.64 -24.60
N LEU A 569 9.73 -5.41 -23.71
CA LEU A 569 9.92 -5.19 -22.27
C LEU A 569 9.32 -6.34 -21.42
N ARG A 570 8.76 -7.34 -22.09
CA ARG A 570 8.06 -8.48 -21.48
C ARG A 570 8.95 -9.70 -21.47
N THR A 571 9.17 -10.28 -20.30
CA THR A 571 9.86 -11.56 -20.16
C THR A 571 8.83 -12.68 -20.00
N VAL A 572 9.00 -13.77 -20.74
CA VAL A 572 8.13 -14.95 -20.65
C VAL A 572 8.84 -16.03 -19.82
N LYS A 573 8.25 -16.42 -18.70
CA LYS A 573 8.70 -17.53 -17.84
C LYS A 573 7.58 -18.56 -17.74
N ASN A 574 7.86 -19.79 -18.17
CA ASN A 574 6.87 -20.88 -18.23
C ASN A 574 5.58 -20.57 -19.02
N GLY A 575 5.63 -19.63 -19.96
CA GLY A 575 4.45 -19.19 -20.73
C GLY A 575 3.68 -18.03 -20.11
N ILE A 576 4.07 -17.58 -18.91
CA ILE A 576 3.49 -16.44 -18.18
C ILE A 576 4.36 -15.20 -18.41
N LYS A 577 3.75 -14.01 -18.45
CA LYS A 577 4.44 -12.75 -18.75
C LYS A 577 4.65 -11.86 -17.54
N TYR A 578 5.81 -11.21 -17.54
CA TYR A 578 6.24 -10.29 -16.50
C TYR A 578 6.96 -9.10 -17.13
N GLY A 579 6.99 -7.97 -16.43
CA GLY A 579 7.61 -6.74 -16.90
C GLY A 579 8.04 -5.82 -15.76
N ASN A 580 8.89 -4.87 -16.10
CA ASN A 580 9.33 -3.82 -15.18
C ASN A 580 8.54 -2.54 -15.43
N LEU A 581 7.89 -2.02 -14.39
CA LEU A 581 7.23 -0.72 -14.42
C LEU A 581 7.82 0.19 -13.33
N PRO A 582 8.15 1.46 -13.63
CA PRO A 582 8.34 2.50 -12.61
C PRO A 582 7.00 3.08 -12.15
N GLY A 583 7.00 3.74 -10.99
CA GLY A 583 5.87 4.51 -10.50
C GLY A 583 5.71 4.43 -8.98
N THR A 584 5.12 5.49 -8.42
CA THR A 584 4.56 5.44 -7.05
C THR A 584 3.41 4.41 -6.97
N SER A 585 2.77 4.11 -8.10
CA SER A 585 1.80 3.02 -8.27
C SER A 585 2.36 1.63 -8.03
N MET A 586 3.68 1.43 -8.17
CA MET A 586 4.37 0.17 -7.83
C MET A 586 4.89 0.18 -6.38
N ALA A 587 5.14 1.36 -5.80
CA ALA A 587 5.54 1.50 -4.42
C ALA A 587 4.37 1.29 -3.43
N ALA A 588 3.19 1.86 -3.73
CA ALA A 588 1.98 1.71 -2.93
C ALA A 588 1.57 0.24 -2.64
N PRO A 589 1.50 -0.68 -3.63
CA PRO A 589 1.11 -2.07 -3.39
C PRO A 589 2.09 -2.82 -2.48
N LEU A 590 3.38 -2.48 -2.50
CA LEU A 590 4.37 -3.07 -1.58
C LEU A 590 4.07 -2.69 -0.13
N VAL A 591 3.65 -1.44 0.11
CA VAL A 591 3.21 -0.98 1.43
C VAL A 591 1.87 -1.61 1.81
N SER A 592 0.92 -1.71 0.88
CA SER A 592 -0.38 -2.36 1.09
C SER A 592 -0.24 -3.82 1.51
N GLY A 593 0.56 -4.60 0.77
CA GLY A 593 0.87 -5.98 1.13
C GLY A 593 1.62 -6.09 2.46
N SER A 594 2.57 -5.18 2.72
CA SER A 594 3.31 -5.16 3.99
C SER A 594 2.40 -4.87 5.18
N ALA A 595 1.45 -3.95 5.04
CA ALA A 595 0.44 -3.66 6.05
C ALA A 595 -0.46 -4.88 6.31
N ALA A 596 -0.90 -5.57 5.24
CA ALA A 596 -1.72 -6.78 5.37
C ALA A 596 -0.98 -7.92 6.06
N VAL A 597 0.29 -8.17 5.71
CA VAL A 597 1.15 -9.17 6.38
C VAL A 597 1.40 -8.82 7.84
N LEU A 598 1.71 -7.55 8.13
CA LEU A 598 1.92 -7.12 9.51
C LEU A 598 0.65 -7.31 10.36
N TRP A 599 -0.50 -6.97 9.81
CA TRP A 599 -1.79 -7.07 10.50
C TRP A 599 -2.28 -8.51 10.65
N SER A 600 -1.92 -9.41 9.73
CA SER A 600 -2.23 -10.84 9.87
C SER A 600 -1.37 -11.50 10.96
N VAL A 601 -0.13 -11.06 11.13
CA VAL A 601 0.78 -11.54 12.19
C VAL A 601 0.41 -10.98 13.56
N ALA A 602 0.03 -9.70 13.63
CA ALA A 602 -0.34 -9.00 14.86
C ALA A 602 -1.78 -8.46 14.77
N PRO A 603 -2.79 -9.35 14.81
CA PRO A 603 -4.20 -9.01 14.61
C PRO A 603 -4.76 -7.98 15.59
N GLU A 604 -4.20 -7.94 16.81
CA GLU A 604 -4.59 -7.05 17.89
C GLU A 604 -4.26 -5.57 17.64
N LEU A 605 -3.33 -5.28 16.74
CA LEU A 605 -2.94 -3.91 16.45
C LEU A 605 -4.09 -3.13 15.84
N SER A 606 -4.24 -1.87 16.25
CA SER A 606 -5.07 -0.88 15.57
C SER A 606 -4.45 -0.45 14.24
N ALA A 607 -5.23 0.22 13.38
CA ALA A 607 -4.73 0.80 12.13
C ALA A 607 -3.55 1.76 12.38
N GLU A 608 -3.65 2.57 13.43
CA GLU A 608 -2.59 3.46 13.91
C GLU A 608 -1.32 2.68 14.25
N GLU A 609 -1.41 1.62 15.06
CA GLU A 609 -0.24 0.85 15.48
C GLU A 609 0.41 0.08 14.32
N VAL A 610 -0.37 -0.37 13.34
CA VAL A 610 0.16 -0.95 12.08
C VAL A 610 0.96 0.10 11.32
N LYS A 611 0.36 1.28 11.09
CA LYS A 611 1.02 2.41 10.42
C LYS A 611 2.29 2.85 11.14
N GLU A 612 2.21 3.08 12.44
CA GLU A 612 3.34 3.50 13.27
C GLU A 612 4.44 2.45 13.29
N THR A 613 4.09 1.16 13.30
CA THR A 613 5.06 0.09 13.23
C THR A 613 5.84 0.12 11.92
N LEU A 614 5.15 0.19 10.77
CA LEU A 614 5.80 0.31 9.46
C LEU A 614 6.74 1.52 9.38
N ILE A 615 6.31 2.68 9.91
CA ILE A 615 7.10 3.92 9.87
C ILE A 615 8.28 3.88 10.84
N SER A 616 8.09 3.36 12.06
CA SER A 616 9.12 3.37 13.11
C SER A 616 10.22 2.33 12.90
N THR A 617 9.96 1.26 12.13
CA THR A 617 10.95 0.24 11.75
C THR A 617 11.56 0.47 10.37
N ALA A 618 11.11 1.50 9.66
CA ALA A 618 11.58 1.85 8.34
C ALA A 618 13.10 2.14 8.33
N GLY A 619 13.74 1.80 7.22
CA GLY A 619 15.05 2.32 6.85
C GLY A 619 14.97 3.78 6.41
N THR A 620 15.96 4.22 5.63
CA THR A 620 16.04 5.62 5.19
C THR A 620 16.32 5.72 3.69
N ALA A 621 15.61 6.61 3.02
CA ALA A 621 15.86 7.00 1.64
C ALA A 621 16.12 8.51 1.56
N ARG A 622 17.06 8.92 0.71
CA ARG A 622 17.39 10.34 0.50
C ARG A 622 16.39 11.00 -0.44
N SER A 623 16.01 12.24 -0.16
CA SER A 623 15.31 13.07 -1.15
C SER A 623 16.24 13.44 -2.30
N THR A 624 15.68 13.59 -3.50
CA THR A 624 16.39 13.99 -4.72
C THR A 624 15.93 15.33 -5.29
N CYS A 625 14.76 15.84 -4.86
CA CYS A 625 14.22 17.11 -5.30
C CYS A 625 14.86 18.29 -4.55
N GLN A 626 15.18 19.39 -5.26
CA GLN A 626 15.81 20.57 -4.65
C GLN A 626 14.81 21.46 -3.90
N GLU A 627 13.55 21.42 -4.33
CA GLU A 627 12.43 22.17 -3.77
C GLU A 627 11.86 21.50 -2.50
N ASP A 628 12.13 20.21 -2.31
CA ASP A 628 11.76 19.47 -1.13
C ASP A 628 12.54 19.97 0.11
N LYS A 629 11.80 20.22 1.19
CA LYS A 629 12.38 20.65 2.47
C LYS A 629 12.87 19.46 3.30
N ARG A 630 12.45 18.23 2.97
CA ARG A 630 12.81 17.01 3.66
C ARG A 630 14.08 16.43 3.04
N GLU A 631 15.07 16.10 3.87
CA GLU A 631 16.32 15.48 3.39
C GLU A 631 16.18 13.96 3.23
N GLU A 632 15.32 13.34 4.04
CA GLU A 632 15.19 11.88 4.16
C GLU A 632 13.75 11.43 4.41
N TYR A 633 13.40 10.26 3.86
CA TYR A 633 12.10 9.60 3.99
C TYR A 633 12.24 8.20 4.63
N PRO A 634 11.24 7.74 5.42
CA PRO A 634 11.18 6.38 5.95
C PRO A 634 11.04 5.39 4.79
N MET A 635 12.02 4.51 4.61
CA MET A 635 12.00 3.47 3.57
C MET A 635 11.41 2.18 4.14
N LEU A 636 10.39 1.63 3.50
CA LEU A 636 9.72 0.39 3.91
C LEU A 636 10.73 -0.74 4.21
N ASN A 637 10.57 -1.35 5.38
CA ASN A 637 11.33 -2.51 5.83
C ASN A 637 10.38 -3.46 6.58
N LEU A 638 9.77 -4.38 5.84
CA LEU A 638 8.80 -5.35 6.34
C LEU A 638 9.45 -6.33 7.31
N LYS A 639 10.69 -6.77 7.04
CA LYS A 639 11.43 -7.64 7.97
C LYS A 639 11.52 -7.03 9.36
N ALA A 640 11.99 -5.78 9.46
CA ALA A 640 12.13 -5.10 10.74
C ALA A 640 10.76 -4.83 11.40
N ALA A 641 9.72 -4.57 10.61
CA ALA A 641 8.36 -4.43 11.11
C ALA A 641 7.85 -5.73 11.74
N LEU A 642 8.06 -6.86 11.07
CA LEU A 642 7.70 -8.18 11.58
C LEU A 642 8.52 -8.56 12.81
N GLU A 643 9.84 -8.38 12.81
CA GLU A 643 10.67 -8.65 13.98
C GLU A 643 10.23 -7.87 15.24
N LYS A 644 9.62 -6.70 15.07
CA LYS A 644 9.09 -5.89 16.18
C LYS A 644 7.81 -6.45 16.79
N VAL A 645 6.97 -7.13 16.02
CA VAL A 645 5.64 -7.60 16.46
C VAL A 645 5.51 -9.12 16.53
N ALA A 646 6.42 -9.85 15.89
CA ALA A 646 6.46 -11.29 15.87
C ALA A 646 6.55 -11.83 17.29
N LYS A 647 5.67 -12.78 17.61
CA LYS A 647 5.74 -13.51 18.86
C LYS A 647 6.97 -14.40 18.79
N LYS A 648 7.80 -14.38 19.83
CA LYS A 648 8.93 -15.30 19.93
C LYS A 648 8.40 -16.69 20.26
N ASP A 649 8.86 -17.68 19.52
CA ASP A 649 8.56 -19.08 19.81
C ASP A 649 9.19 -19.51 21.13
N ALA A 650 8.47 -20.31 21.89
CA ALA A 650 9.09 -21.03 23.00
C ALA A 650 10.12 -22.03 22.47
N THR A 651 11.26 -22.08 23.13
CA THR A 651 12.40 -22.96 22.80
C THR A 651 12.62 -24.04 23.85
N HIS A 652 12.07 -23.85 25.05
CA HIS A 652 12.08 -24.83 26.12
C HIS A 652 10.83 -24.66 27.00
N VAL A 653 10.60 -25.63 27.88
CA VAL A 653 9.42 -25.70 28.74
C VAL A 653 9.86 -26.01 30.17
N ILE A 654 9.14 -25.46 31.14
CA ILE A 654 9.25 -25.81 32.56
C ILE A 654 7.90 -26.33 33.03
N LEU A 655 7.89 -27.52 33.62
CA LEU A 655 6.72 -28.09 34.31
C LEU A 655 6.92 -27.99 35.82
N GLU A 656 6.02 -27.28 36.50
CA GLU A 656 6.02 -27.17 37.96
C GLU A 656 4.70 -27.70 38.52
N THR A 657 4.78 -28.54 39.55
CA THR A 657 3.60 -29.11 40.21
C THR A 657 3.33 -28.44 41.54
N PHE A 658 2.06 -28.20 41.82
CA PHE A 658 1.57 -27.47 42.99
C PHE A 658 0.47 -28.23 43.69
N TYR A 659 0.41 -28.12 45.02
CA TYR A 659 -0.79 -28.47 45.78
C TYR A 659 -1.84 -27.38 45.66
N ASN A 660 -3.07 -27.71 46.04
CA ASN A 660 -4.22 -26.78 46.08
C ASN A 660 -3.98 -25.47 46.85
N ASN A 661 -3.03 -25.45 47.79
CA ASN A 661 -2.62 -24.28 48.56
C ASN A 661 -1.61 -23.36 47.84
N GLY A 662 -1.16 -23.73 46.63
CA GLY A 662 -0.18 -22.99 45.82
C GLY A 662 1.29 -23.27 46.15
N GLU A 663 1.58 -24.19 47.07
CA GLU A 663 2.95 -24.61 47.38
C GLU A 663 3.40 -25.72 46.43
N LYS A 664 4.68 -25.74 46.06
CA LYS A 664 5.25 -26.77 45.17
C LYS A 664 5.25 -28.13 45.86
N THR A 665 4.89 -29.18 45.12
CA THR A 665 4.78 -30.55 45.67
C THR A 665 6.11 -31.09 46.23
N HIS A 666 7.24 -30.65 45.67
CA HIS A 666 8.60 -31.05 46.07
C HIS A 666 9.23 -30.17 47.17
N ASP A 667 8.52 -29.16 47.70
CA ASP A 667 9.05 -28.34 48.80
C ASP A 667 8.98 -29.10 50.14
N LEU A 668 10.16 -29.41 50.70
CA LEU A 668 10.32 -30.07 51.99
C LEU A 668 9.67 -29.30 53.16
N PHE A 669 9.37 -28.01 52.97
CA PHE A 669 8.79 -27.13 53.99
C PHE A 669 7.34 -26.74 53.73
N ALA A 670 6.69 -27.29 52.70
CA ALA A 670 5.28 -26.99 52.41
C ALA A 670 4.39 -27.32 53.63
N SER A 671 3.35 -26.52 53.86
CA SER A 671 2.34 -26.73 54.89
C SER A 671 1.51 -28.00 54.63
N GLU A 672 1.04 -28.68 55.69
CA GLU A 672 0.17 -29.87 55.55
C GLU A 672 -1.30 -29.51 55.20
N GLU A 673 -1.67 -28.23 55.21
CA GLU A 673 -3.04 -27.80 54.93
C GLU A 673 -3.34 -27.79 53.41
N ASN A 674 -4.47 -28.39 53.00
CA ASN A 674 -4.97 -28.43 51.61
C ASN A 674 -4.01 -29.06 50.57
N ARG A 675 -3.42 -30.21 50.90
CA ARG A 675 -2.69 -31.08 49.95
C ARG A 675 -3.53 -32.24 49.39
N ASP A 676 -4.84 -32.08 49.35
CA ASP A 676 -5.78 -33.10 48.89
C ASP A 676 -5.85 -33.21 47.36
N GLN A 677 -5.47 -32.15 46.65
CA GLN A 677 -5.31 -32.13 45.21
C GLN A 677 -4.01 -31.47 44.79
N GLU A 678 -3.56 -31.82 43.58
CA GLU A 678 -2.42 -31.23 42.90
C GLU A 678 -2.76 -30.85 41.46
N TYR A 679 -1.96 -29.97 40.87
CA TYR A 679 -2.04 -29.54 39.47
C TYR A 679 -0.65 -29.13 38.99
N ALA A 680 -0.48 -28.97 37.68
CA ALA A 680 0.76 -28.50 37.08
C ALA A 680 0.55 -27.16 36.37
N VAL A 681 1.57 -26.33 36.41
CA VAL A 681 1.73 -25.16 35.54
C VAL A 681 2.90 -25.46 34.62
N ILE A 682 2.59 -25.57 33.33
CA ILE A 682 3.55 -25.86 32.25
C ILE A 682 3.78 -24.55 31.51
N THR A 683 5.02 -24.07 31.48
CA THR A 683 5.38 -22.75 30.96
C THR A 683 6.35 -22.88 29.81
N GLY A 684 5.96 -22.44 28.61
CA GLY A 684 6.86 -22.31 27.47
C GLY A 684 7.62 -20.99 27.50
N LEU A 685 8.94 -21.06 27.30
CA LEU A 685 9.85 -19.93 27.43
C LEU A 685 10.67 -19.73 26.14
N ASP A 686 10.86 -18.47 25.74
CA ASP A 686 11.75 -18.12 24.64
C ASP A 686 13.24 -18.24 25.06
N GLN A 687 14.17 -17.98 24.13
CA GLN A 687 15.61 -18.04 24.41
C GLN A 687 16.10 -17.02 25.46
N ASP A 688 15.30 -15.98 25.72
CA ASP A 688 15.60 -14.90 26.65
C ASP A 688 14.91 -15.12 28.02
N GLU A 689 14.34 -16.31 28.25
CA GLU A 689 13.60 -16.71 29.45
C GLU A 689 12.29 -15.92 29.67
N ASN A 690 11.69 -15.36 28.62
CA ASN A 690 10.37 -14.75 28.70
C ASN A 690 9.28 -15.80 28.50
N VAL A 691 8.20 -15.68 29.27
CA VAL A 691 7.01 -16.53 29.14
C VAL A 691 6.31 -16.25 27.81
N VAL A 692 6.21 -17.29 26.97
CA VAL A 692 5.49 -17.25 25.69
C VAL A 692 4.06 -17.78 25.88
N TRP A 693 3.92 -18.90 26.58
CA TRP A 693 2.63 -19.52 26.85
C TRP A 693 2.63 -20.26 28.20
N THR A 694 1.44 -20.54 28.72
CA THR A 694 1.25 -21.29 29.97
C THR A 694 0.03 -22.19 29.86
N ILE A 695 0.16 -23.43 30.31
CA ILE A 695 -0.93 -24.40 30.47
C ILE A 695 -1.06 -24.71 31.96
N GLU A 696 -2.25 -24.54 32.51
CA GLU A 696 -2.59 -25.01 33.85
C GLU A 696 -3.44 -26.28 33.72
N THR A 697 -2.98 -27.40 34.27
CA THR A 697 -3.71 -28.67 34.21
C THR A 697 -4.90 -28.67 35.18
N GLU A 698 -5.85 -29.58 34.96
CA GLU A 698 -6.94 -29.76 35.90
C GLU A 698 -6.42 -30.25 37.27
N LYS A 699 -7.15 -29.90 38.34
CA LYS A 699 -6.79 -30.32 39.69
C LYS A 699 -7.18 -31.77 39.92
N SER A 700 -6.22 -32.62 40.26
CA SER A 700 -6.40 -34.05 40.49
C SER A 700 -6.12 -34.44 41.94
N PRO A 701 -6.69 -35.53 42.47
CA PRO A 701 -6.39 -35.99 43.84
C PRO A 701 -4.89 -36.26 44.02
N ALA A 702 -4.28 -35.70 45.07
CA ALA A 702 -2.88 -35.94 45.36
C ALA A 702 -2.66 -37.39 45.81
N ALA A 703 -1.66 -38.06 45.24
CA ALA A 703 -1.30 -39.45 45.53
C ALA A 703 0.19 -39.57 45.91
N GLU A 704 0.64 -40.81 46.18
CA GLU A 704 2.06 -41.09 46.45
C GLU A 704 2.95 -40.83 45.21
N ILE A 705 2.37 -40.97 44.02
CA ILE A 705 2.99 -40.66 42.73
C ILE A 705 2.28 -39.43 42.16
N THR A 706 3.05 -38.46 41.66
CA THR A 706 2.50 -37.26 41.01
C THR A 706 1.69 -37.66 39.77
N ALA A 707 0.52 -37.07 39.63
CA ALA A 707 -0.34 -37.17 38.45
C ALA A 707 0.27 -36.46 37.24
N ASN A 708 1.31 -35.65 37.42
CA ASN A 708 1.93 -34.85 36.38
C ASN A 708 3.40 -35.28 36.18
N THR A 709 3.75 -35.65 34.95
CA THR A 709 5.11 -36.06 34.59
C THR A 709 5.55 -35.37 33.30
N GLU A 710 6.73 -34.77 33.30
CA GLU A 710 7.37 -34.28 32.08
C GLU A 710 7.94 -35.45 31.28
N ILE A 711 7.61 -35.53 29.99
CA ILE A 711 8.15 -36.55 29.07
C ILE A 711 9.32 -35.96 28.29
N GLY A 712 9.15 -34.74 27.76
CA GLY A 712 10.23 -33.97 27.14
C GLY A 712 9.85 -33.39 25.78
N ILE A 713 10.87 -32.91 25.07
CA ILE A 713 10.74 -32.27 23.76
C ILE A 713 11.28 -33.22 22.69
N TYR A 714 10.50 -33.41 21.63
CA TYR A 714 10.97 -34.04 20.40
C TYR A 714 10.53 -33.19 19.21
N GLU A 715 11.50 -32.78 18.39
CA GLU A 715 11.32 -31.83 17.28
C GLU A 715 10.59 -30.55 17.73
N ASP A 716 9.38 -30.29 17.22
CA ASP A 716 8.58 -29.09 17.45
C ASP A 716 7.48 -29.30 18.50
N ARG A 717 7.60 -30.34 19.33
CA ARG A 717 6.55 -30.78 20.27
C ARG A 717 7.07 -30.95 21.68
N TYR A 718 6.23 -30.58 22.63
CA TYR A 718 6.41 -30.87 24.05
C TYR A 718 5.41 -31.94 24.48
N TYR A 719 5.89 -32.94 25.21
CA TYR A 719 5.11 -34.04 25.72
C TYR A 719 5.09 -34.02 27.25
N TYR A 720 3.91 -34.21 27.81
CA TYR A 720 3.73 -34.40 29.25
C TYR A 720 2.60 -35.38 29.52
N ALA A 721 2.59 -35.98 30.70
CA ALA A 721 1.49 -36.79 31.18
C ALA A 721 0.75 -36.04 32.30
N HIS A 722 -0.58 -36.05 32.24
CA HIS A 722 -1.46 -35.59 33.31
C HIS A 722 -2.56 -36.61 33.57
N CYS A 723 -2.68 -37.06 34.83
CA CYS A 723 -3.63 -38.10 35.24
C CYS A 723 -3.58 -39.34 34.32
N GLU A 724 -2.37 -39.86 34.07
CA GLU A 724 -2.12 -41.05 33.23
C GLU A 724 -2.47 -40.88 31.74
N VAL A 725 -2.91 -39.70 31.32
CA VAL A 725 -3.14 -39.35 29.91
C VAL A 725 -1.90 -38.61 29.37
N ILE A 726 -1.42 -39.01 28.20
CA ILE A 726 -0.28 -38.39 27.54
C ILE A 726 -0.77 -37.30 26.62
N TYR A 727 -0.19 -36.10 26.71
CA TYR A 727 -0.49 -34.96 25.88
C TYR A 727 0.71 -34.61 25.01
N ALA A 728 0.45 -34.28 23.76
CA ALA A 728 1.40 -33.63 22.86
C ALA A 728 0.90 -32.22 22.56
N VAL A 729 1.71 -31.23 22.89
CA VAL A 729 1.44 -29.82 22.56
C VAL A 729 2.54 -29.30 21.65
N ARG A 730 2.20 -28.33 20.82
CA ARG A 730 3.16 -27.65 19.97
C ARG A 730 4.10 -26.82 20.84
N LEU A 731 5.40 -27.03 20.71
CA LEU A 731 6.41 -26.41 21.57
C LEU A 731 6.31 -24.89 21.49
N ARG A 732 6.18 -24.33 20.30
CA ARG A 732 6.24 -22.87 20.10
C ARG A 732 5.16 -22.07 20.85
N ASP A 733 3.95 -22.59 20.96
CA ASP A 733 2.78 -21.82 21.45
C ASP A 733 1.84 -22.58 22.41
N GLY A 734 2.17 -23.84 22.76
CA GLY A 734 1.44 -24.62 23.75
C GLY A 734 0.08 -25.13 23.27
N LYS A 735 -0.26 -25.00 21.98
CA LYS A 735 -1.51 -25.56 21.45
C LYS A 735 -1.48 -27.08 21.46
N GLU A 736 -2.54 -27.70 21.98
CA GLU A 736 -2.70 -29.15 21.96
C GLU A 736 -2.74 -29.67 20.51
N ILE A 737 -1.94 -30.70 20.25
CA ILE A 737 -1.93 -31.44 18.99
C ILE A 737 -2.81 -32.67 19.13
N TRP A 738 -2.56 -33.47 20.18
CA TRP A 738 -3.34 -34.66 20.53
C TRP A 738 -3.13 -35.01 22.01
N HIS A 739 -4.02 -35.85 22.53
CA HIS A 739 -3.82 -36.58 23.77
C HIS A 739 -4.20 -38.05 23.59
N SER A 740 -3.64 -38.95 24.40
CA SER A 740 -3.90 -40.39 24.31
C SER A 740 -5.36 -40.71 24.64
N ALA A 741 -5.93 -41.72 23.96
CA ALA A 741 -7.31 -42.13 24.20
C ALA A 741 -7.44 -42.99 25.47
N SER A 742 -6.38 -43.72 25.80
CA SER A 742 -6.29 -44.61 26.96
C SER A 742 -5.48 -43.99 28.11
N SER A 743 -5.70 -44.54 29.31
CA SER A 743 -4.91 -44.27 30.52
C SER A 743 -3.70 -45.20 30.50
N HIS A 744 -2.50 -44.66 30.70
CA HIS A 744 -1.24 -45.40 30.55
C HIS A 744 -0.43 -45.50 31.85
N GLY A 745 -1.10 -45.41 33.00
CA GLY A 745 -0.46 -45.44 34.31
C GLY A 745 0.43 -44.21 34.56
N SER A 746 1.16 -44.24 35.68
CA SER A 746 2.04 -43.14 36.06
C SER A 746 3.42 -43.30 35.43
N MET A 747 3.74 -42.45 34.46
CA MET A 747 4.94 -42.57 33.62
C MET A 747 6.24 -42.60 34.43
N THR A 748 7.15 -43.53 34.08
CA THR A 748 8.44 -43.73 34.79
C THR A 748 9.66 -43.65 33.90
N GLY A 749 9.56 -44.12 32.66
CA GLY A 749 10.64 -44.06 31.69
C GLY A 749 10.08 -43.84 30.30
N THR A 750 10.74 -42.98 29.52
CA THR A 750 10.34 -42.61 28.16
C THR A 750 11.56 -42.45 27.26
N ASP A 751 11.43 -42.77 25.98
CA ASP A 751 12.44 -42.51 24.95
C ASP A 751 11.78 -42.36 23.56
N PHE A 752 12.45 -41.67 22.64
CA PHE A 752 11.93 -41.40 21.30
C PHE A 752 12.73 -42.12 20.21
N GLY A 753 12.01 -42.77 19.29
CA GLY A 753 12.56 -43.22 18.01
C GLY A 753 12.79 -42.04 17.04
N PRO A 754 13.66 -42.21 16.02
CA PRO A 754 13.95 -41.17 15.03
C PRO A 754 12.76 -40.83 14.11
N ASP A 755 11.71 -41.64 14.14
CA ASP A 755 10.45 -41.38 13.44
C ASP A 755 9.42 -40.64 14.32
N GLY A 756 9.79 -40.25 15.55
CA GLY A 756 8.93 -39.58 16.52
C GLY A 756 8.02 -40.54 17.31
N THR A 757 8.23 -41.85 17.21
CA THR A 757 7.52 -42.81 18.07
C THR A 757 7.98 -42.65 19.53
N LEU A 758 7.03 -42.39 20.43
CA LEU A 758 7.25 -42.37 21.89
C LEU A 758 7.15 -43.80 22.44
N TYR A 759 8.25 -44.29 22.99
CA TYR A 759 8.30 -45.52 23.78
C TYR A 759 8.27 -45.18 25.25
N TYR A 760 7.51 -45.95 26.04
CA TYR A 760 7.34 -45.62 27.44
C TYR A 760 7.04 -46.83 28.33
N CYS A 761 7.20 -46.64 29.63
CA CYS A 761 6.78 -47.57 30.68
C CYS A 761 6.30 -46.81 31.93
N SER A 762 5.43 -47.43 32.73
CA SER A 762 4.78 -46.76 33.85
C SER A 762 4.63 -47.63 35.09
N PHE A 763 4.45 -46.98 36.24
CA PHE A 763 3.94 -47.61 37.43
C PHE A 763 2.46 -47.98 37.23
N TYR A 764 2.11 -49.19 37.68
CA TYR A 764 0.78 -49.80 37.56
C TYR A 764 0.37 -50.24 36.15
N GLY A 765 1.32 -50.26 35.22
CA GLY A 765 1.11 -50.71 33.85
C GLY A 765 0.76 -49.56 32.89
N PRO A 766 1.12 -49.69 31.60
CA PRO A 766 1.79 -50.85 31.03
C PRO A 766 3.30 -50.93 31.34
N ASP A 767 3.82 -52.16 31.39
CA ASP A 767 5.26 -52.41 31.46
C ASP A 767 5.98 -51.89 30.19
N PHE A 768 5.28 -51.79 29.06
CA PHE A 768 5.77 -51.16 27.84
C PHE A 768 4.63 -50.64 26.97
N GLY A 769 4.78 -49.44 26.41
CA GLY A 769 3.88 -48.90 25.40
C GLY A 769 4.62 -48.16 24.29
N ALA A 770 3.97 -48.05 23.14
CA ALA A 770 4.45 -47.32 21.97
C ALA A 770 3.31 -46.50 21.34
N ILE A 771 3.53 -45.20 21.16
CA ILE A 771 2.59 -44.27 20.51
C ILE A 771 3.33 -43.55 19.39
N ASP A 772 2.75 -43.49 18.19
CA ASP A 772 3.37 -42.74 17.09
C ASP A 772 3.24 -41.22 17.27
N LYS A 773 3.97 -40.46 16.45
CA LYS A 773 3.97 -38.99 16.47
C LYS A 773 2.58 -38.36 16.26
N ASP A 774 1.62 -39.10 15.69
CA ASP A 774 0.27 -38.63 15.39
C ASP A 774 -0.73 -39.04 16.48
N GLY A 775 -0.25 -39.66 17.56
CA GLY A 775 -1.05 -40.04 18.74
C GLY A 775 -1.71 -41.41 18.62
N ASN A 776 -1.36 -42.22 17.61
CA ASN A 776 -1.92 -43.55 17.47
C ASN A 776 -1.16 -44.54 18.38
N GLU A 777 -1.90 -45.21 19.25
CA GLU A 777 -1.40 -46.30 20.08
C GLU A 777 -1.00 -47.49 19.20
N LEU A 778 0.30 -47.77 19.10
CA LEU A 778 0.84 -48.81 18.22
C LEU A 778 0.84 -50.19 18.89
N TYR A 779 1.27 -50.24 20.15
CA TYR A 779 1.37 -51.47 20.90
C TYR A 779 1.47 -51.21 22.40
N GLU A 780 0.98 -52.15 23.21
CA GLU A 780 1.03 -52.08 24.65
C GLU A 780 1.20 -53.47 25.26
N VAL A 781 2.09 -53.58 26.25
CA VAL A 781 2.30 -54.76 27.09
C VAL A 781 1.98 -54.38 28.52
N GLU A 782 0.77 -54.74 28.95
CA GLU A 782 0.28 -54.54 30.32
C GLU A 782 1.24 -55.09 31.38
N SER A 783 1.74 -56.30 31.17
CA SER A 783 2.78 -56.88 32.03
C SER A 783 3.63 -57.91 31.28
N PHE A 784 4.95 -57.80 31.38
CA PHE A 784 5.90 -58.78 30.84
C PHE A 784 5.92 -60.07 31.66
N TYR A 785 5.76 -59.98 32.99
CA TYR A 785 5.78 -61.16 33.86
C TYR A 785 5.07 -60.92 35.22
N PRO A 786 4.30 -61.89 35.75
CA PRO A 786 3.66 -61.78 37.07
C PRO A 786 4.60 -61.73 38.29
N GLY A 787 5.91 -61.88 38.08
CA GLY A 787 6.93 -62.00 39.12
C GLY A 787 7.90 -60.81 39.21
N TYR A 788 7.77 -59.84 38.29
CA TYR A 788 8.46 -58.56 38.32
C TYR A 788 7.50 -57.50 38.86
N TYR A 789 8.01 -56.45 39.50
CA TYR A 789 7.14 -55.55 40.25
C TYR A 789 6.92 -54.20 39.56
N TRP A 790 7.91 -53.64 38.85
CA TRP A 790 7.72 -52.40 38.08
C TRP A 790 8.78 -52.19 36.98
N ALA A 791 8.34 -51.78 35.80
CA ALA A 791 9.18 -51.15 34.78
C ALA A 791 9.54 -49.71 35.20
N TYR A 792 10.73 -49.23 34.89
CA TYR A 792 11.15 -47.86 35.27
C TYR A 792 12.04 -47.12 34.27
N GLU A 793 12.54 -47.78 33.23
CA GLU A 793 13.42 -47.16 32.24
C GLU A 793 13.21 -47.84 30.89
N VAL A 794 13.16 -47.06 29.80
CA VAL A 794 13.13 -47.57 28.42
C VAL A 794 14.25 -46.94 27.62
N HIS A 795 14.84 -47.69 26.70
CA HIS A 795 15.90 -47.23 25.80
C HIS A 795 15.70 -47.78 24.39
N TYR A 796 15.61 -46.88 23.42
CA TYR A 796 15.55 -47.23 22.01
C TYR A 796 16.95 -47.54 21.46
N GLU A 797 17.08 -48.68 20.77
CA GLU A 797 18.35 -49.21 20.25
C GLU A 797 18.22 -49.64 18.77
N GLY A 798 17.48 -48.86 17.98
CA GLY A 798 17.36 -49.05 16.53
C GLY A 798 16.28 -50.05 16.11
N ASP A 799 16.53 -51.34 16.28
CA ASP A 799 15.59 -52.42 15.91
C ASP A 799 14.81 -53.01 17.10
N HIS A 800 15.09 -52.51 18.30
CA HIS A 800 14.46 -52.93 19.55
C HIS A 800 14.40 -51.79 20.57
N VAL A 801 13.60 -51.99 21.62
CA VAL A 801 13.61 -51.19 22.85
C VAL A 801 13.94 -52.09 24.02
N ASP A 802 14.90 -51.68 24.84
CA ASP A 802 15.22 -52.34 26.10
C ASP A 802 14.47 -51.65 27.24
N VAL A 803 13.69 -52.43 28.00
CA VAL A 803 12.92 -51.99 29.17
C VAL A 803 13.56 -52.58 30.42
N LYS A 804 13.90 -51.72 31.38
CA LYS A 804 14.44 -52.16 32.67
C LYS A 804 13.34 -52.34 33.69
N MET A 805 13.44 -53.46 34.40
CA MET A 805 12.52 -53.91 35.42
C MET A 805 13.24 -53.99 36.77
N ASP A 806 12.57 -53.55 37.83
CA ASP A 806 13.07 -53.65 39.20
C ASP A 806 12.09 -54.43 40.11
N GLY A 807 12.60 -54.85 41.27
CA GLY A 807 11.88 -55.63 42.27
C GLY A 807 12.00 -57.15 42.13
N THR A 808 12.84 -57.69 41.25
CA THR A 808 12.94 -59.14 40.99
C THR A 808 13.15 -59.99 42.26
N PRO A 809 12.73 -61.27 42.30
CA PRO A 809 12.97 -62.14 43.46
C PRO A 809 14.45 -62.33 43.84
N SER A 810 15.37 -62.09 42.91
CA SER A 810 16.82 -62.09 43.13
C SER A 810 17.35 -60.75 43.64
N GLY A 811 16.61 -59.65 43.47
CA GLY A 811 17.04 -58.28 43.75
C GLY A 811 18.02 -57.73 42.72
N GLU A 812 18.17 -58.40 41.57
CA GLU A 812 19.00 -57.98 40.44
C GLU A 812 18.13 -57.30 39.36
N GLU A 813 18.69 -56.29 38.69
CA GLU A 813 18.03 -55.53 37.62
C GLU A 813 17.84 -56.43 36.39
N THR A 814 16.60 -56.54 35.90
CA THR A 814 16.28 -57.34 34.71
C THR A 814 16.00 -56.44 33.51
N VAL A 815 16.55 -56.79 32.35
CA VAL A 815 16.31 -56.08 31.09
C VAL A 815 15.50 -56.94 30.14
N ILE A 816 14.34 -56.43 29.73
CA ILE A 816 13.45 -57.01 28.73
C ILE A 816 13.65 -56.29 27.41
N ARG A 817 14.00 -57.04 26.37
CA ARG A 817 14.13 -56.52 25.01
C ARG A 817 12.85 -56.74 24.23
N VAL A 818 12.26 -55.68 23.69
CA VAL A 818 11.09 -55.69 22.79
C VAL A 818 11.54 -55.45 21.36
N ASN A 819 11.29 -56.39 20.45
CA ASN A 819 11.62 -56.27 19.03
C ASN A 819 10.60 -55.37 18.32
N LEU A 820 11.03 -54.32 17.62
CA LEU A 820 10.10 -53.35 17.03
C LEU A 820 9.41 -53.82 15.73
N SER A 821 9.90 -54.91 15.12
CA SER A 821 9.29 -55.44 13.88
C SER A 821 8.03 -56.26 14.12
N ASP A 822 7.91 -56.89 15.30
CA ASP A 822 6.78 -57.77 15.65
C ASP A 822 6.31 -57.66 17.11
N TYR A 823 6.92 -56.76 17.89
CA TYR A 823 6.71 -56.56 19.33
C TYR A 823 6.89 -57.83 20.19
N SER A 824 7.60 -58.83 19.68
CA SER A 824 8.03 -59.97 20.50
C SER A 824 9.08 -59.53 21.52
N TYR A 825 9.07 -60.12 22.71
CA TYR A 825 10.00 -59.73 23.77
C TYR A 825 10.72 -60.91 24.43
N SER A 826 11.92 -60.64 24.96
CA SER A 826 12.78 -61.64 25.61
C SER A 826 13.62 -61.02 26.73
N VAL A 827 13.92 -61.81 27.77
CA VAL A 827 14.87 -61.42 28.82
C VAL A 827 16.29 -61.47 28.25
N VAL A 828 17.02 -60.36 28.32
CA VAL A 828 18.41 -60.27 27.81
C VAL A 828 19.45 -60.15 28.92
N GLN A 829 19.04 -59.74 30.12
CA GLN A 829 19.86 -59.70 31.32
C GLN A 829 18.97 -60.01 32.53
N GLU A 830 19.41 -60.95 33.39
CA GLU A 830 18.84 -61.22 34.73
C GLU A 830 19.75 -60.64 35.82
#